data_AF-A0A1E3ZY08-F1
#
_entry.id   AF-A0A1E3ZY08-F1
#
_cell.length_a   1.000
_cell.length_b   1.000
_cell.length_c   1.000
_cell.angle_alpha   90.00
_cell.angle_beta   90.00
_cell.angle_gamma   90.00
#
_symmetry.space_group_name_H-M   'P 1'
#
loop_
_entity.id
_entity.type
_entity.pdbx_description
1 polymer ?
#
loop_
_entity_poly.entity_id
_entity_poly.type
_entity_poly.pdbx_seq_one_letter_code
_entity_poly.pdbx_strand_id
1 'polypeptide(L)'
;MLTSGQQVPQQKAAPGQWITSWLLCGPIHLTPHEDESRRGWYHSPGFETDYLKAFGGETNLRVKQGDVVRYHRGSAEWKLFNSPDSIIDLRAAVSDEAPVFAYAYTELISDKDQTLFLSFGTNDGGALFVNGRLIWDHPTQRGLRIDGDRVPIALRKGKNQILFKIEQLGNKWEFCARLQPFSASELARQENIFRVDALQDGKAKLASPYHEAVLEQLVKEVSINIENSFGQPVWTGRRSGNFFAPIDLPSRTFQGYTAHYDVMLSSGEKINLHDQFEAGIKKEYTLFSNNRTDYSIALSSSASPSEKWAAEELRHWLKEISGADFPIVSVEQSKSPRIMVGFNNVIQQKTGMQPPADTDETYYYKNDGEDLLIYGGRHRGSMYGVMSFLENELGCRWYTPRVSVIPKRSKLTFSLMGHSESPGVRVRNDFYYEAFDPVWAARNKMNGSMGLPDQPGGVESYWSVHTFYPLVPPAEFFDTHPEYYSLLNGKRVPHNAQLCLSNPDVLAIVKDRIRKQMREHPEYLIYDVSQNDYYNPCECDKCQAIVKREGSESGIMIWFVNQVAESVEKEFPDKFVGTLAYQYTRSAPKTIRPRNNVVVRFCSIECCFAHDFKTCPENKSFMTDLTTWSKQAPHLYIWDYVVNFSHYLMPYPNFAVLQSNIRTFRENKSIGIMEQAAYQSRGGEFAELRAYLISRLLWNPDIDTRQVIDDFMYGYYGRAGKFIKQYFDLTQGLVRPDTHIGLGLEPVDKIFSEKFIDESLAIFKEAAKVADSEDILRRVEMAKLPVLYLRCRRTPFKALHDGTYAEFVTISEREGITHLAEAGKPDFDAFHNSVKHAK
;
A
#
# COMPACT_ATOMS: atom_id res chain seq x y z
N MET A 1 14.96 -53.77 15.69
CA MET A 1 14.80 -55.05 16.41
C MET A 1 14.34 -54.72 17.82
N LEU A 2 13.06 -54.95 18.14
CA LEU A 2 12.54 -54.83 19.50
C LEU A 2 12.75 -56.18 20.19
N THR A 3 13.31 -56.16 21.40
CA THR A 3 13.43 -57.34 22.27
C THR A 3 12.04 -57.79 22.73
N SER A 4 11.84 -59.10 22.85
CA SER A 4 10.56 -59.80 23.12
C SER A 4 9.99 -59.60 24.54
N GLY A 5 10.05 -58.38 25.09
CA GLY A 5 9.58 -58.05 26.44
C GLY A 5 9.02 -56.64 26.62
N GLN A 6 9.04 -55.78 25.61
CA GLN A 6 8.44 -54.43 25.70
C GLN A 6 6.94 -54.49 25.44
N GLN A 7 6.16 -54.29 26.50
CA GLN A 7 4.70 -54.34 26.49
C GLN A 7 4.01 -53.03 26.04
N VAL A 8 4.79 -51.97 25.82
CA VAL A 8 4.36 -50.64 25.35
C VAL A 8 5.39 -50.11 24.33
N PRO A 9 4.98 -49.51 23.20
CA PRO A 9 5.91 -48.97 22.21
C PRO A 9 6.68 -47.78 22.78
N GLN A 10 8.00 -47.83 22.65
CA GLN A 10 8.92 -46.78 23.04
C GLN A 10 9.65 -46.25 21.81
N GLN A 11 9.58 -44.94 21.61
CA GLN A 11 10.16 -44.28 20.45
C GLN A 11 11.03 -43.11 20.91
N LYS A 12 12.15 -42.85 20.21
CA LYS A 12 13.03 -41.74 20.56
C LYS A 12 12.31 -40.42 20.29
N ALA A 13 12.36 -39.49 21.23
CA ALA A 13 11.90 -38.13 21.00
C ALA A 13 12.95 -37.38 20.17
N ALA A 14 12.82 -37.40 18.84
CA ALA A 14 13.71 -36.66 17.94
C ALA A 14 12.90 -35.86 16.89
N PRO A 15 13.27 -34.60 16.62
CA PRO A 15 12.63 -33.80 15.58
C PRO A 15 12.69 -34.46 14.20
N GLY A 16 11.63 -34.28 13.41
CA GLY A 16 11.49 -34.82 12.06
C GLY A 16 10.99 -36.28 12.01
N GLN A 17 10.88 -36.97 13.16
CA GLN A 17 10.43 -38.35 13.21
C GLN A 17 8.91 -38.47 13.32
N TRP A 18 8.33 -39.30 12.46
CA TRP A 18 6.95 -39.77 12.57
C TRP A 18 6.81 -40.77 13.72
N ILE A 19 5.68 -40.72 14.41
CA ILE A 19 5.32 -41.65 15.46
C ILE A 19 4.48 -42.76 14.81
N THR A 20 5.07 -43.94 14.65
CA THR A 20 4.45 -45.03 13.87
C THR A 20 4.07 -46.26 14.69
N SER A 21 4.58 -46.37 15.92
CA SER A 21 4.24 -47.46 16.83
C SER A 21 3.26 -47.00 17.91
N TRP A 22 2.10 -47.65 18.02
CA TRP A 22 1.03 -47.28 18.94
C TRP A 22 0.42 -48.51 19.62
N LEU A 23 0.00 -48.38 20.87
CA LEU A 23 -1.04 -49.24 21.44
C LEU A 23 -2.39 -48.62 21.09
N LEU A 24 -3.23 -49.36 20.38
CA LEU A 24 -4.58 -48.93 20.00
C LEU A 24 -5.62 -49.66 20.85
N CYS A 25 -6.64 -48.96 21.33
CA CYS A 25 -7.76 -49.53 22.06
C CYS A 25 -9.09 -48.93 21.59
N GLY A 26 -9.89 -49.77 20.93
CA GLY A 26 -11.22 -49.45 20.43
C GLY A 26 -11.82 -50.67 19.70
N PRO A 27 -13.00 -50.51 19.08
CA PRO A 27 -13.84 -49.32 19.13
C PRO A 27 -14.50 -49.18 20.52
N ILE A 28 -14.66 -47.94 20.99
CA ILE A 28 -15.47 -47.61 22.15
C ILE A 28 -16.72 -46.88 21.65
N HIS A 29 -17.88 -47.48 21.89
CA HIS A 29 -19.16 -47.02 21.35
C HIS A 29 -19.63 -45.71 22.00
N LEU A 30 -19.89 -44.71 21.17
CA LEU A 30 -20.50 -43.44 21.57
C LEU A 30 -22.01 -43.49 21.37
N THR A 31 -22.70 -42.52 21.95
CA THR A 31 -24.13 -42.32 21.66
C THR A 31 -24.25 -41.23 20.61
N PRO A 32 -25.06 -41.41 19.55
CA PRO A 32 -25.35 -40.33 18.61
C PRO A 32 -25.97 -39.13 19.32
N HIS A 33 -25.75 -37.92 18.79
CA HIS A 33 -26.48 -36.73 19.25
C HIS A 33 -27.97 -36.89 18.99
N GLU A 34 -28.82 -36.59 19.98
CA GLU A 34 -30.28 -36.55 19.79
C GLU A 34 -30.71 -35.41 18.86
N ASP A 35 -29.93 -34.32 18.87
CA ASP A 35 -30.10 -33.15 18.01
C ASP A 35 -29.08 -33.21 16.87
N GLU A 36 -29.54 -33.55 15.67
CA GLU A 36 -28.70 -33.64 14.46
C GLU A 36 -27.98 -32.31 14.13
N SER A 37 -28.49 -31.16 14.59
CA SER A 37 -27.80 -29.87 14.36
C SER A 37 -26.48 -29.74 15.13
N ARG A 38 -26.29 -30.58 16.17
CA ARG A 38 -25.04 -30.64 16.97
C ARG A 38 -24.04 -31.63 16.42
N ARG A 39 -24.48 -32.55 15.56
CA ARG A 39 -23.64 -33.59 14.99
C ARG A 39 -22.49 -32.95 14.20
N GLY A 40 -21.27 -33.36 14.53
CA GLY A 40 -20.05 -32.87 13.89
C GLY A 40 -19.60 -31.47 14.35
N TRP A 41 -20.33 -30.81 15.24
CA TRP A 41 -19.87 -29.56 15.89
C TRP A 41 -19.38 -29.79 17.33
N TYR A 42 -19.94 -30.81 17.99
CA TYR A 42 -19.62 -31.22 19.34
C TYR A 42 -19.23 -32.70 19.37
N HIS A 43 -18.35 -33.07 20.31
CA HIS A 43 -18.08 -34.48 20.61
C HIS A 43 -19.38 -35.24 20.89
N SER A 44 -19.47 -36.48 20.42
CA SER A 44 -20.64 -37.33 20.64
C SER A 44 -20.76 -37.68 22.13
N PRO A 45 -21.99 -37.72 22.68
CA PRO A 45 -22.22 -38.07 24.07
C PRO A 45 -21.52 -39.37 24.49
N GLY A 46 -20.76 -39.29 25.57
CA GLY A 46 -19.92 -40.38 26.08
C GLY A 46 -18.44 -40.23 25.72
N PHE A 47 -18.06 -39.28 24.86
CA PHE A 47 -16.65 -38.99 24.56
C PHE A 47 -15.95 -38.34 25.76
N GLU A 48 -16.65 -37.58 26.58
CA GLU A 48 -16.13 -36.98 27.82
C GLU A 48 -15.88 -38.01 28.93
N THR A 49 -16.35 -39.24 28.77
CA THR A 49 -16.17 -40.31 29.76
C THR A 49 -14.74 -40.86 29.70
N ASP A 50 -14.06 -40.88 30.85
CA ASP A 50 -12.79 -41.59 31.06
C ASP A 50 -13.07 -43.09 31.27
N TYR A 51 -12.89 -43.89 30.20
CA TYR A 51 -13.04 -45.34 30.24
C TYR A 51 -11.79 -46.06 30.77
N LEU A 52 -10.70 -45.33 31.00
CA LEU A 52 -9.41 -45.87 31.42
C LEU A 52 -9.21 -45.82 32.94
N LYS A 53 -10.23 -45.46 33.73
CA LYS A 53 -10.17 -45.37 35.21
C LYS A 53 -9.53 -46.59 35.88
N ALA A 54 -9.85 -47.80 35.42
CA ALA A 54 -9.27 -49.05 35.96
C ALA A 54 -7.74 -49.15 35.76
N PHE A 55 -7.20 -48.37 34.83
CA PHE A 55 -5.79 -48.29 34.45
C PHE A 55 -5.15 -46.96 34.87
N GLY A 56 -5.73 -46.25 35.84
CA GLY A 56 -5.24 -44.95 36.31
C GLY A 56 -5.79 -43.74 35.56
N GLY A 57 -6.73 -43.95 34.63
CA GLY A 57 -7.41 -42.90 33.88
C GLY A 57 -6.57 -42.28 32.77
N GLU A 58 -7.18 -41.34 32.04
CA GLU A 58 -6.52 -40.57 30.97
C GLU A 58 -5.35 -39.72 31.50
N THR A 59 -5.35 -39.42 32.81
CA THR A 59 -4.34 -38.57 33.47
C THR A 59 -3.15 -39.32 34.07
N ASN A 60 -3.22 -40.64 34.27
CA ASN A 60 -2.13 -41.43 34.87
C ASN A 60 -2.17 -42.87 34.34
N LEU A 61 -2.20 -42.98 33.01
CA LEU A 61 -2.44 -44.22 32.30
C LEU A 61 -1.35 -45.26 32.55
N ARG A 62 -1.75 -46.50 32.88
CA ARG A 62 -0.89 -47.65 33.11
C ARG A 62 -1.47 -48.86 32.39
N VAL A 63 -1.08 -49.04 31.13
CA VAL A 63 -1.57 -50.12 30.26
C VAL A 63 -0.43 -50.87 29.61
N LYS A 64 -0.71 -52.10 29.20
CA LYS A 64 0.13 -52.96 28.37
C LYS A 64 -0.71 -53.62 27.27
N GLN A 65 -0.04 -54.13 26.25
CA GLN A 65 -0.67 -55.00 25.26
C GLN A 65 -1.45 -56.14 25.92
N GLY A 66 -2.68 -56.37 25.47
CA GLY A 66 -3.58 -57.41 25.96
C GLY A 66 -4.47 -56.98 27.13
N ASP A 67 -4.27 -55.80 27.71
CA ASP A 67 -5.19 -55.25 28.71
C ASP A 67 -6.56 -54.95 28.07
N VAL A 68 -7.64 -55.24 28.80
CA VAL A 68 -9.02 -55.11 28.30
C VAL A 68 -9.77 -54.01 29.05
N VAL A 69 -10.18 -52.98 28.32
CA VAL A 69 -11.07 -51.90 28.78
C VAL A 69 -12.51 -52.38 28.69
N ARG A 70 -13.21 -52.45 29.82
CA ARG A 70 -14.63 -52.84 29.88
C ARG A 70 -15.51 -51.61 30.09
N TYR A 71 -16.56 -51.49 29.31
CA TYR A 71 -17.55 -50.41 29.38
C TYR A 71 -18.96 -50.97 29.20
N HIS A 72 -20.00 -50.16 29.46
CA HIS A 72 -21.40 -50.63 29.53
C HIS A 72 -21.88 -51.33 28.25
N ARG A 73 -21.35 -50.93 27.08
CA ARG A 73 -21.72 -51.46 25.76
C ARG A 73 -20.74 -52.49 25.19
N GLY A 74 -19.67 -52.85 25.91
CA GLY A 74 -18.71 -53.84 25.41
C GLY A 74 -17.35 -53.81 26.07
N SER A 75 -16.36 -54.31 25.35
CA SER A 75 -14.96 -54.26 25.79
C SER A 75 -14.04 -54.06 24.60
N ALA A 76 -12.94 -53.33 24.81
CA ALA A 76 -11.89 -53.11 23.83
C ALA A 76 -10.54 -53.55 24.40
N GLU A 77 -9.73 -54.22 23.59
CA GLU A 77 -8.39 -54.70 23.99
C GLU A 77 -7.31 -53.75 23.47
N TRP A 78 -6.27 -53.50 24.28
CA TRP A 78 -5.08 -52.77 23.84
C TRP A 78 -4.20 -53.64 22.94
N LYS A 79 -4.08 -53.27 21.67
CA LYS A 79 -3.30 -54.00 20.66
C LYS A 79 -2.11 -53.16 20.19
N LEU A 80 -0.95 -53.80 20.09
CA LEU A 80 0.23 -53.16 19.50
C LEU A 80 0.05 -53.07 17.99
N PHE A 81 0.18 -51.86 17.45
CA PHE A 81 0.10 -51.55 16.04
C PHE A 81 1.36 -50.81 15.60
N ASN A 82 2.04 -51.32 14.57
CA ASN A 82 3.20 -50.67 13.96
C ASN A 82 2.82 -50.31 12.53
N SER A 83 2.67 -49.04 12.24
CA SER A 83 2.35 -48.55 10.90
C SER A 83 3.59 -48.55 10.01
N PRO A 84 3.51 -49.02 8.75
CA PRO A 84 4.57 -48.79 7.76
C PRO A 84 4.58 -47.34 7.24
N ASP A 85 3.45 -46.63 7.40
CA ASP A 85 3.22 -45.28 6.87
C ASP A 85 3.06 -44.25 7.99
N SER A 86 3.16 -42.97 7.63
CA SER A 86 2.95 -41.83 8.55
C SER A 86 1.50 -41.68 9.00
N ILE A 87 0.54 -42.17 8.22
CA ILE A 87 -0.90 -42.14 8.50
C ILE A 87 -1.32 -43.50 9.07
N ILE A 88 -2.04 -43.47 10.19
CA ILE A 88 -2.56 -44.64 10.87
C ILE A 88 -4.05 -44.71 10.53
N ASP A 89 -4.43 -45.73 9.75
CA ASP A 89 -5.81 -46.03 9.42
C ASP A 89 -6.46 -46.86 10.54
N LEU A 90 -7.21 -46.18 11.40
CA LEU A 90 -7.96 -46.78 12.51
C LEU A 90 -9.15 -47.58 12.01
N ARG A 91 -9.65 -47.33 10.80
CA ARG A 91 -10.74 -48.13 10.21
C ARG A 91 -10.26 -49.54 9.93
N ALA A 92 -9.07 -49.66 9.36
CA ALA A 92 -8.42 -50.94 9.12
C ALA A 92 -7.87 -51.58 10.41
N ALA A 93 -7.33 -50.78 11.32
CA ALA A 93 -6.63 -51.28 12.51
C ALA A 93 -7.55 -51.60 13.71
N VAL A 94 -8.74 -50.97 13.78
CA VAL A 94 -9.63 -51.04 14.94
C VAL A 94 -11.04 -51.51 14.55
N SER A 95 -11.81 -50.71 13.80
CA SER A 95 -13.18 -51.02 13.37
C SER A 95 -13.69 -50.00 12.36
N ASP A 96 -14.70 -50.36 11.56
CA ASP A 96 -15.42 -49.46 10.66
C ASP A 96 -16.78 -48.96 11.18
N GLU A 97 -17.08 -49.23 12.45
CA GLU A 97 -18.28 -48.72 13.14
C GLU A 97 -18.24 -47.19 13.36
N ALA A 98 -19.43 -46.58 13.44
CA ALA A 98 -19.62 -45.18 13.84
C ALA A 98 -21.01 -44.97 14.47
N PRO A 99 -21.18 -44.10 15.49
CA PRO A 99 -20.14 -43.28 16.11
C PRO A 99 -19.37 -44.04 17.20
N VAL A 100 -18.05 -44.01 17.12
CA VAL A 100 -17.12 -44.64 18.08
C VAL A 100 -15.91 -43.74 18.30
N PHE A 101 -15.05 -44.08 19.25
CA PHE A 101 -13.69 -43.54 19.29
C PHE A 101 -12.68 -44.64 19.64
N ALA A 102 -11.39 -44.33 19.49
CA ALA A 102 -10.29 -45.18 19.92
C ALA A 102 -9.23 -44.36 20.65
N TYR A 103 -8.57 -45.02 21.61
CA TYR A 103 -7.34 -44.52 22.20
C TYR A 103 -6.13 -44.97 21.39
N ALA A 104 -5.16 -44.07 21.20
CA ALA A 104 -3.84 -44.40 20.66
C ALA A 104 -2.76 -43.91 21.64
N TYR A 105 -2.00 -44.85 22.20
CA TYR A 105 -1.02 -44.58 23.26
C TYR A 105 0.40 -44.99 22.84
N THR A 106 1.38 -44.14 23.14
CA THR A 106 2.81 -44.47 22.99
C THR A 106 3.65 -43.75 24.04
N GLU A 107 4.91 -44.17 24.17
CA GLU A 107 5.89 -43.54 25.02
C GLU A 107 7.03 -42.93 24.20
N LEU A 108 7.33 -41.66 24.46
CA LEU A 108 8.48 -40.95 23.87
C LEU A 108 9.62 -40.89 24.89
N ILE A 109 10.81 -41.34 24.48
CA ILE A 109 12.02 -41.31 25.29
C ILE A 109 12.85 -40.09 24.92
N SER A 110 12.91 -39.12 25.83
CA SER A 110 13.71 -37.91 25.71
C SER A 110 15.03 -38.06 26.45
N ASP A 111 16.13 -37.59 25.89
CA ASP A 111 17.46 -37.60 26.50
C ASP A 111 17.68 -36.47 27.52
N LYS A 112 16.84 -35.44 27.46
CA LYS A 112 16.87 -34.24 28.30
C LYS A 112 15.46 -33.68 28.54
N ASP A 113 15.35 -32.72 29.45
CA ASP A 113 14.18 -31.85 29.49
C ASP A 113 14.21 -30.96 28.24
N GLN A 114 13.15 -30.96 27.45
CA GLN A 114 13.07 -30.15 26.23
C GLN A 114 11.63 -29.85 25.84
N THR A 115 11.44 -28.73 25.14
CA THR A 115 10.19 -28.42 24.45
C THR A 115 10.34 -28.78 22.98
N LEU A 116 9.35 -29.46 22.41
CA LEU A 116 9.24 -29.76 20.99
C LEU A 116 7.84 -29.37 20.51
N PHE A 117 7.67 -29.17 19.21
CA PHE A 117 6.33 -29.15 18.63
C PHE A 117 5.90 -30.59 18.34
N LEU A 118 4.68 -30.95 18.73
CA LEU A 118 3.98 -32.10 18.18
C LEU A 118 3.08 -31.60 17.05
N SER A 119 3.41 -31.98 15.82
CA SER A 119 2.59 -31.72 14.64
C SER A 119 1.79 -32.96 14.27
N PHE A 120 0.50 -32.82 14.12
CA PHE A 120 -0.40 -33.95 13.92
C PHE A 120 -1.64 -33.57 13.11
N GLY A 121 -2.45 -34.56 12.80
CA GLY A 121 -3.78 -34.38 12.23
C GLY A 121 -4.66 -35.57 12.57
N THR A 122 -5.96 -35.32 12.67
CA THR A 122 -7.00 -36.36 12.86
C THR A 122 -8.06 -36.21 11.78
N ASN A 123 -8.62 -37.33 11.33
CA ASN A 123 -9.94 -37.36 10.74
C ASN A 123 -10.97 -37.33 11.89
N ASP A 124 -11.95 -36.44 11.77
CA ASP A 124 -12.88 -36.04 12.83
C ASP A 124 -12.19 -35.41 14.05
N GLY A 125 -12.95 -35.22 15.13
CA GLY A 125 -12.50 -34.62 16.37
C GLY A 125 -11.64 -35.54 17.23
N GLY A 126 -11.05 -34.98 18.29
CA GLY A 126 -10.32 -35.76 19.27
C GLY A 126 -9.77 -34.94 20.43
N ALA A 127 -9.07 -35.63 21.32
CA ALA A 127 -8.33 -35.06 22.43
C ALA A 127 -6.90 -35.64 22.49
N LEU A 128 -5.97 -34.87 23.02
CA LEU A 128 -4.57 -35.24 23.18
C LEU A 128 -4.10 -34.94 24.60
N PHE A 129 -3.55 -35.97 25.23
CA PHE A 129 -2.94 -35.90 26.54
C PHE A 129 -1.43 -36.15 26.45
N VAL A 130 -0.65 -35.31 27.13
CA VAL A 130 0.79 -35.49 27.28
C VAL A 130 1.13 -35.50 28.75
N ASN A 131 1.78 -36.58 29.20
CA ASN A 131 2.11 -36.81 30.62
C ASN A 131 0.88 -36.63 31.54
N GLY A 132 -0.29 -37.06 31.06
CA GLY A 132 -1.54 -37.01 31.81
C GLY A 132 -2.25 -35.65 31.83
N ARG A 133 -1.75 -34.65 31.11
CA ARG A 133 -2.40 -33.34 30.96
C ARG A 133 -3.10 -33.26 29.61
N LEU A 134 -4.37 -32.89 29.59
CA LEU A 134 -5.08 -32.52 28.37
C LEU A 134 -4.44 -31.25 27.80
N ILE A 135 -3.91 -31.33 26.59
CA ILE A 135 -3.20 -30.22 25.93
C ILE A 135 -3.86 -29.76 24.62
N TRP A 136 -4.79 -30.55 24.09
CA TRP A 136 -5.56 -30.22 22.90
C TRP A 136 -6.87 -31.01 22.94
N ASP A 137 -7.96 -30.34 22.55
CA ASP A 137 -9.31 -30.87 22.49
C ASP A 137 -10.01 -30.19 21.31
N HIS A 138 -10.56 -30.98 20.39
CA HIS A 138 -11.17 -30.49 19.17
C HIS A 138 -12.42 -31.31 18.83
N PRO A 139 -13.62 -30.76 19.04
CA PRO A 139 -14.87 -31.51 18.91
C PRO A 139 -15.44 -31.60 17.50
N THR A 140 -14.90 -30.84 16.55
CA THR A 140 -15.53 -30.65 15.23
C THR A 140 -15.09 -31.73 14.24
N GLN A 141 -16.04 -32.20 13.44
CA GLN A 141 -15.81 -33.13 12.34
C GLN A 141 -14.96 -32.49 11.24
N ARG A 142 -13.95 -33.22 10.74
CA ARG A 142 -13.00 -32.71 9.74
C ARG A 142 -12.32 -33.83 8.98
N GLY A 143 -11.78 -33.53 7.79
CA GLY A 143 -10.88 -34.45 7.10
C GLY A 143 -9.46 -34.39 7.68
N LEU A 144 -8.71 -35.49 7.57
CA LEU A 144 -7.30 -35.51 7.94
C LEU A 144 -6.50 -34.47 7.14
N ARG A 145 -5.83 -33.56 7.86
CA ARG A 145 -4.82 -32.66 7.32
C ARG A 145 -3.48 -32.96 8.00
N ILE A 146 -2.49 -33.40 7.23
CA ILE A 146 -1.14 -33.63 7.73
C ILE A 146 -0.57 -32.31 8.26
N ASP A 147 -0.04 -32.35 9.49
CA ASP A 147 0.41 -31.17 10.25
C ASP A 147 -0.66 -30.06 10.38
N GLY A 148 -1.95 -30.45 10.34
CA GLY A 148 -3.07 -29.55 10.48
C GLY A 148 -3.15 -28.90 11.87
N ASP A 149 -2.66 -29.60 12.90
CA ASP A 149 -2.49 -29.09 14.25
C ASP A 149 -1.02 -29.13 14.66
N ARG A 150 -0.61 -28.15 15.48
CA ARG A 150 0.76 -28.04 15.99
C ARG A 150 0.75 -27.46 17.39
N VAL A 151 1.20 -28.26 18.38
CA VAL A 151 1.13 -27.88 19.79
C VAL A 151 2.51 -28.01 20.44
N PRO A 152 3.00 -26.98 21.18
CA PRO A 152 4.19 -27.11 22.01
C PRO A 152 3.97 -28.14 23.13
N ILE A 153 4.90 -29.09 23.28
CA ILE A 153 4.86 -30.10 24.34
C ILE A 153 6.17 -30.08 25.14
N ALA A 154 6.05 -30.08 26.47
CA ALA A 154 7.20 -30.18 27.36
C ALA A 154 7.48 -31.65 27.68
N LEU A 155 8.63 -32.13 27.21
CA LEU A 155 9.13 -33.47 27.49
C LEU A 155 10.13 -33.41 28.64
N ARG A 156 9.97 -34.31 29.59
CA ARG A 156 10.95 -34.55 30.67
C ARG A 156 12.00 -35.55 30.19
N LYS A 157 13.21 -35.46 30.72
CA LYS A 157 14.24 -36.48 30.53
C LYS A 157 13.69 -37.84 30.93
N GLY A 158 13.88 -38.83 30.06
CA GLY A 158 13.32 -40.16 30.18
C GLY A 158 11.97 -40.29 29.49
N LYS A 159 11.05 -40.99 30.12
CA LYS A 159 9.79 -41.48 29.53
C LYS A 159 8.70 -40.41 29.59
N ASN A 160 8.04 -40.16 28.47
CA ASN A 160 6.90 -39.26 28.34
C ASN A 160 5.72 -39.99 27.69
N GLN A 161 4.52 -39.81 28.23
CA GLN A 161 3.31 -40.46 27.77
C GLN A 161 2.58 -39.60 26.75
N ILE A 162 2.22 -40.18 25.60
CA ILE A 162 1.39 -39.54 24.57
C ILE A 162 0.13 -40.39 24.39
N LEU A 163 -1.03 -39.80 24.61
CA LEU A 163 -2.33 -40.46 24.47
C LEU A 163 -3.24 -39.60 23.60
N PHE A 164 -3.60 -40.11 22.43
CA PHE A 164 -4.68 -39.58 21.63
C PHE A 164 -5.99 -40.31 21.95
N LYS A 165 -7.09 -39.57 21.89
CA LYS A 165 -8.47 -40.07 21.87
C LYS A 165 -9.12 -39.53 20.60
N ILE A 166 -9.42 -40.40 19.64
CA ILE A 166 -9.76 -39.99 18.27
C ILE A 166 -11.16 -40.49 17.95
N GLU A 167 -12.07 -39.55 17.66
CA GLU A 167 -13.46 -39.82 17.35
C GLU A 167 -13.64 -40.32 15.92
N GLN A 168 -14.75 -41.02 15.66
CA GLN A 168 -15.18 -41.50 14.36
C GLN A 168 -16.66 -41.21 14.17
N LEU A 169 -16.99 -40.37 13.19
CA LEU A 169 -18.36 -39.91 12.90
C LEU A 169 -18.89 -40.34 11.51
N GLY A 170 -18.04 -40.97 10.70
CA GLY A 170 -18.33 -41.56 9.39
C GLY A 170 -17.18 -41.40 8.39
N ASN A 171 -17.22 -42.20 7.31
CA ASN A 171 -16.24 -42.20 6.20
C ASN A 171 -14.86 -42.78 6.54
N LYS A 172 -13.84 -41.93 6.71
CA LYS A 172 -12.45 -42.31 6.97
C LYS A 172 -12.18 -42.26 8.46
N TRP A 173 -11.20 -43.02 8.96
CA TRP A 173 -10.76 -42.91 10.35
C TRP A 173 -9.24 -42.97 10.41
N GLU A 174 -8.59 -41.81 10.44
CA GLU A 174 -7.16 -41.72 10.19
C GLU A 174 -6.54 -40.68 11.14
N PHE A 175 -5.29 -40.89 11.55
CA PHE A 175 -4.50 -39.84 12.21
C PHE A 175 -3.00 -39.99 11.90
N CYS A 176 -2.24 -38.92 12.12
CA CYS A 176 -0.79 -38.94 12.01
C CYS A 176 -0.16 -38.00 13.04
N ALA A 177 1.05 -38.28 13.53
CA ALA A 177 1.77 -37.38 14.42
C ALA A 177 3.29 -37.46 14.22
N ARG A 178 3.98 -36.33 14.33
CA ARG A 178 5.43 -36.22 14.30
C ARG A 178 5.95 -35.13 15.23
N LEU A 179 7.20 -35.29 15.66
CA LEU A 179 7.90 -34.26 16.43
C LEU A 179 8.61 -33.29 15.48
N GLN A 180 8.65 -32.02 15.85
CA GLN A 180 9.37 -30.97 15.12
C GLN A 180 10.19 -30.10 16.10
N PRO A 181 11.27 -29.44 15.62
CA PRO A 181 12.07 -28.58 16.47
C PRO A 181 11.23 -27.40 16.97
N PHE A 182 11.32 -27.09 18.27
CA PHE A 182 10.72 -25.89 18.84
C PHE A 182 11.68 -24.71 18.75
N SER A 183 11.16 -23.52 18.42
CA SER A 183 11.85 -22.26 18.66
C SER A 183 10.83 -21.16 19.00
N ALA A 184 11.24 -20.22 19.86
CA ALA A 184 10.42 -19.05 20.20
C ALA A 184 10.11 -18.19 18.97
N SER A 185 11.07 -18.07 18.04
CA SER A 185 10.89 -17.31 16.80
C SER A 185 9.87 -17.91 15.84
N GLU A 186 9.81 -19.24 15.78
CA GLU A 186 8.83 -19.95 14.98
C GLU A 186 7.43 -19.83 15.61
N LEU A 187 7.35 -19.99 16.94
CA LEU A 187 6.12 -19.79 17.69
C LEU A 187 5.54 -18.39 17.47
N ALA A 188 6.37 -17.36 17.42
CA ALA A 188 5.97 -15.97 17.19
C ALA A 188 5.50 -15.68 15.75
N ARG A 189 5.88 -16.51 14.76
CA ARG A 189 5.58 -16.28 13.34
C ARG A 189 4.29 -16.94 12.86
N GLN A 190 3.84 -18.00 13.54
CA GLN A 190 2.70 -18.78 13.06
C GLN A 190 1.37 -18.11 13.42
N GLU A 191 1.14 -17.90 14.72
CA GLU A 191 -0.03 -17.21 15.27
C GLU A 191 0.33 -16.59 16.61
N ASN A 192 -0.37 -15.53 17.02
CA ASN A 192 -0.15 -14.92 18.32
C ASN A 192 -0.50 -15.92 19.44
N ILE A 193 0.46 -16.18 20.34
CA ILE A 193 0.29 -17.07 21.51
C ILE A 193 -0.87 -16.60 22.40
N PHE A 194 -1.07 -15.28 22.46
CA PHE A 194 -2.17 -14.63 23.14
C PHE A 194 -2.89 -13.68 22.18
N ARG A 195 -4.21 -13.62 22.33
CA ARG A 195 -5.06 -12.60 21.71
C ARG A 195 -6.04 -12.06 22.76
N VAL A 196 -6.74 -10.98 22.43
CA VAL A 196 -7.85 -10.50 23.26
C VAL A 196 -9.18 -10.78 22.53
N ASP A 197 -10.05 -11.56 23.17
CA ASP A 197 -11.40 -11.81 22.67
C ASP A 197 -12.39 -10.84 23.32
N ALA A 198 -13.28 -10.25 22.54
CA ALA A 198 -14.39 -9.46 23.06
C ALA A 198 -15.50 -10.35 23.66
N LEU A 199 -16.09 -9.87 24.75
CA LEU A 199 -17.22 -10.50 25.43
C LEU A 199 -18.51 -9.80 25.03
N GLN A 200 -19.64 -10.53 25.08
CA GLN A 200 -20.95 -10.00 24.71
C GLN A 200 -21.41 -8.83 25.58
N ASP A 201 -20.91 -8.72 26.81
CA ASP A 201 -21.20 -7.61 27.73
C ASP A 201 -20.35 -6.35 27.46
N GLY A 202 -19.55 -6.36 26.39
CA GLY A 202 -18.66 -5.27 25.98
C GLY A 202 -17.30 -5.28 26.67
N LYS A 203 -17.03 -6.22 27.57
CA LYS A 203 -15.69 -6.43 28.14
C LYS A 203 -14.80 -7.19 27.17
N ALA A 204 -13.56 -7.44 27.59
CA ALA A 204 -12.63 -8.28 26.88
C ALA A 204 -12.09 -9.38 27.78
N LYS A 205 -11.46 -10.41 27.22
CA LYS A 205 -10.65 -11.38 27.95
C LYS A 205 -9.41 -11.73 27.16
N LEU A 206 -8.33 -12.09 27.86
CA LEU A 206 -7.22 -12.74 27.19
C LEU A 206 -7.65 -14.14 26.74
N ALA A 207 -7.19 -14.56 25.57
CA ALA A 207 -7.44 -15.86 24.98
C ALA A 207 -6.16 -16.38 24.30
N SER A 208 -6.16 -17.65 23.91
CA SER A 208 -5.03 -18.30 23.24
C SER A 208 -5.55 -19.40 22.30
N PRO A 209 -4.86 -19.67 21.18
CA PRO A 209 -5.10 -20.90 20.41
C PRO A 209 -4.68 -22.17 21.16
N TYR A 210 -3.90 -22.06 22.23
CA TYR A 210 -3.44 -23.20 23.03
C TYR A 210 -4.31 -23.43 24.26
N HIS A 211 -4.47 -24.71 24.62
CA HIS A 211 -5.11 -25.11 25.87
C HIS A 211 -4.35 -24.56 27.09
N GLU A 212 -5.04 -24.24 28.19
CA GLU A 212 -4.43 -23.60 29.38
C GLU A 212 -3.21 -24.38 29.90
N ALA A 213 -3.31 -25.72 29.91
CA ALA A 213 -2.24 -26.59 30.37
C ALA A 213 -0.93 -26.48 29.55
N VAL A 214 -1.03 -26.11 28.27
CA VAL A 214 0.14 -25.82 27.42
C VAL A 214 0.76 -24.50 27.86
N LEU A 215 -0.07 -23.46 28.05
CA LEU A 215 0.40 -22.14 28.49
C LEU A 215 1.08 -22.19 29.85
N GLU A 216 0.52 -22.92 30.82
CA GLU A 216 1.13 -23.10 32.15
C GLU A 216 2.51 -23.77 32.11
N GLN A 217 2.80 -24.56 31.07
CA GLN A 217 4.11 -25.18 30.89
C GLN A 217 5.06 -24.26 30.10
N LEU A 218 4.52 -23.58 29.10
CA LEU A 218 5.27 -22.82 28.11
C LEU A 218 5.61 -21.40 28.56
N VAL A 219 4.69 -20.74 29.27
CA VAL A 219 4.74 -19.31 29.60
C VAL A 219 4.97 -19.13 31.10
N LYS A 220 6.05 -18.42 31.44
CA LYS A 220 6.36 -18.00 32.81
C LYS A 220 5.54 -16.78 33.23
N GLU A 221 5.44 -15.79 32.34
CA GLU A 221 4.71 -14.55 32.57
C GLU A 221 4.35 -13.90 31.23
N VAL A 222 3.24 -13.18 31.16
CA VAL A 222 2.90 -12.25 30.08
C VAL A 222 2.56 -10.89 30.68
N SER A 223 3.19 -9.83 30.17
CA SER A 223 2.77 -8.44 30.39
C SER A 223 1.98 -7.96 29.18
N ILE A 224 0.90 -7.23 29.42
CA ILE A 224 -0.07 -6.82 28.41
C ILE A 224 -0.28 -5.32 28.54
N ASN A 225 -0.13 -4.57 27.45
CA ASN A 225 -0.48 -3.16 27.34
C ASN A 225 -1.53 -2.99 26.25
N ILE A 226 -2.67 -2.40 26.57
CA ILE A 226 -3.76 -2.15 25.62
C ILE A 226 -3.86 -0.66 25.39
N GLU A 227 -3.84 -0.28 24.12
CA GLU A 227 -4.03 1.07 23.63
C GLU A 227 -5.38 1.20 22.94
N ASN A 228 -6.05 2.34 23.09
CA ASN A 228 -7.23 2.65 22.30
C ASN A 228 -6.84 3.00 20.85
N SER A 229 -7.84 3.25 20.01
CA SER A 229 -7.65 3.73 18.64
C SER A 229 -6.89 5.06 18.48
N PHE A 230 -6.51 5.75 19.58
CA PHE A 230 -5.66 6.94 19.58
C PHE A 230 -4.20 6.65 19.98
N GLY A 231 -3.82 5.37 20.15
CA GLY A 231 -2.50 4.98 20.66
C GLY A 231 -2.28 5.35 22.13
N GLN A 232 -3.36 5.68 22.87
CA GLN A 232 -3.26 6.01 24.28
C GLN A 232 -3.41 4.71 25.10
N PRO A 233 -2.52 4.45 26.07
CA PRO A 233 -2.64 3.28 26.94
C PRO A 233 -3.90 3.41 27.81
N VAL A 234 -4.79 2.43 27.71
CA VAL A 234 -6.07 2.38 28.43
C VAL A 234 -6.12 1.26 29.47
N TRP A 235 -5.28 0.23 29.34
CA TRP A 235 -5.19 -0.85 30.31
C TRP A 235 -3.82 -1.52 30.28
N THR A 236 -3.29 -1.85 31.45
CA THR A 236 -2.06 -2.63 31.59
C THR A 236 -2.26 -3.74 32.60
N GLY A 237 -1.71 -4.93 32.34
CA GLY A 237 -1.78 -6.04 33.27
C GLY A 237 -0.66 -7.05 33.08
N ARG A 238 -0.52 -7.96 34.05
CA ARG A 238 0.51 -8.99 34.07
C ARG A 238 -0.06 -10.28 34.61
N ARG A 239 0.27 -11.41 33.98
CA ARG A 239 -0.27 -12.74 34.34
C ARG A 239 0.83 -13.80 34.31
N SER A 240 0.87 -14.66 35.32
CA SER A 240 1.75 -15.84 35.42
C SER A 240 0.97 -17.16 35.58
N GLY A 241 -0.36 -17.09 35.49
CA GLY A 241 -1.32 -18.18 35.63
C GLY A 241 -2.74 -17.61 35.55
N ASN A 242 -3.77 -18.46 35.45
CA ASN A 242 -5.15 -18.04 35.17
C ASN A 242 -5.21 -17.08 33.97
N PHE A 243 -4.61 -17.53 32.85
CA PHE A 243 -4.34 -16.66 31.72
C PHE A 243 -5.61 -16.09 31.12
N PHE A 244 -6.78 -16.70 31.29
CA PHE A 244 -8.03 -16.33 30.63
C PHE A 244 -8.96 -15.42 31.44
N ALA A 245 -8.47 -14.80 32.53
CA ALA A 245 -9.26 -13.83 33.30
C ALA A 245 -9.78 -12.65 32.45
N PRO A 246 -10.95 -12.06 32.78
CA PRO A 246 -11.46 -10.87 32.09
C PRO A 246 -10.50 -9.67 32.14
N ILE A 247 -10.64 -8.78 31.17
CA ILE A 247 -9.96 -7.49 31.02
C ILE A 247 -11.06 -6.42 31.06
N ASP A 248 -10.96 -5.50 32.02
CA ASP A 248 -11.92 -4.42 32.19
C ASP A 248 -11.43 -3.17 31.47
N LEU A 249 -11.96 -2.93 30.27
CA LEU A 249 -11.63 -1.76 29.46
C LEU A 249 -12.45 -0.55 29.96
N PRO A 250 -11.87 0.66 29.98
CA PRO A 250 -12.52 1.82 30.58
C PRO A 250 -13.73 2.34 29.79
N SER A 251 -13.84 2.02 28.50
CA SER A 251 -14.96 2.42 27.65
C SER A 251 -15.80 1.21 27.27
N ARG A 252 -17.12 1.38 27.30
CA ARG A 252 -18.09 0.42 26.75
C ARG A 252 -18.52 0.76 25.32
N THR A 253 -18.05 1.87 24.75
CA THR A 253 -18.29 2.21 23.34
C THR A 253 -17.54 1.24 22.46
N PHE A 254 -18.20 0.70 21.44
CA PHE A 254 -17.56 -0.18 20.47
C PHE A 254 -16.46 0.56 19.71
N GLN A 255 -15.21 0.11 19.85
CA GLN A 255 -14.06 0.69 19.17
C GLN A 255 -12.94 -0.35 18.99
N GLY A 256 -11.98 -0.01 18.12
CA GLY A 256 -10.73 -0.75 17.97
C GLY A 256 -9.71 -0.43 19.06
N TYR A 257 -8.91 -1.43 19.40
CA TYR A 257 -7.81 -1.39 20.37
C TYR A 257 -6.60 -2.14 19.81
N THR A 258 -5.41 -1.78 20.26
CA THR A 258 -4.17 -2.52 20.02
C THR A 258 -3.69 -3.13 21.33
N ALA A 259 -3.48 -4.43 21.39
CA ALA A 259 -2.87 -5.12 22.51
C ALA A 259 -1.42 -5.46 22.19
N HIS A 260 -0.50 -5.09 23.07
CA HIS A 260 0.91 -5.47 23.04
C HIS A 260 1.17 -6.51 24.13
N TYR A 261 1.90 -7.57 23.79
CA TYR A 261 2.22 -8.67 24.69
C TYR A 261 3.74 -8.84 24.79
N ASP A 262 4.27 -8.78 26.01
CA ASP A 262 5.62 -9.20 26.33
C ASP A 262 5.55 -10.55 27.04
N VAL A 263 5.77 -11.63 26.29
CA VAL A 263 5.69 -13.01 26.78
C VAL A 263 7.09 -13.49 27.18
N MET A 264 7.22 -13.89 28.45
CA MET A 264 8.39 -14.60 28.96
C MET A 264 8.10 -16.09 28.94
N LEU A 265 8.82 -16.85 28.12
CA LEU A 265 8.73 -18.31 28.12
C LEU A 265 9.40 -18.91 29.37
N SER A 266 8.98 -20.10 29.76
CA SER A 266 9.62 -20.89 30.82
C SER A 266 11.09 -21.21 30.51
N SER A 267 11.50 -21.19 29.24
CA SER A 267 12.91 -21.30 28.81
C SER A 267 13.75 -20.06 29.12
N GLY A 268 13.13 -18.91 29.43
CA GLY A 268 13.77 -17.62 29.62
C GLY A 268 13.84 -16.76 28.34
N GLU A 269 13.42 -17.29 27.20
CA GLU A 269 13.28 -16.52 25.95
C GLU A 269 12.10 -15.54 26.04
N LYS A 270 12.24 -14.39 25.37
CA LYS A 270 11.19 -13.36 25.29
C LYS A 270 10.59 -13.33 23.89
N ILE A 271 9.27 -13.17 23.83
CA ILE A 271 8.53 -12.94 22.60
C ILE A 271 7.68 -11.69 22.77
N ASN A 272 7.84 -10.75 21.84
CA ASN A 272 7.04 -9.54 21.80
C ASN A 272 6.05 -9.66 20.64
N LEU A 273 4.77 -9.54 20.93
CA LEU A 273 3.68 -9.67 19.98
C LEU A 273 2.76 -8.46 20.09
N HIS A 274 1.96 -8.23 19.06
CA HIS A 274 0.82 -7.34 19.16
C HIS A 274 -0.34 -7.87 18.32
N ASP A 275 -1.55 -7.45 18.69
CA ASP A 275 -2.76 -7.76 17.94
C ASP A 275 -3.74 -6.59 17.99
N GLN A 276 -4.62 -6.49 17.01
CA GLN A 276 -5.72 -5.55 16.98
C GLN A 276 -7.03 -6.27 17.27
N PHE A 277 -7.87 -5.68 18.11
CA PHE A 277 -9.17 -6.25 18.44
C PHE A 277 -10.23 -5.16 18.63
N GLU A 278 -11.49 -5.51 18.46
CA GLU A 278 -12.63 -4.62 18.68
C GLU A 278 -13.35 -5.04 19.95
N ALA A 279 -13.68 -4.10 20.83
CA ALA A 279 -14.43 -4.38 22.05
C ALA A 279 -15.39 -3.23 22.39
N GLY A 280 -16.31 -3.50 23.30
CA GLY A 280 -17.43 -2.62 23.66
C GLY A 280 -18.78 -3.13 23.15
N ILE A 281 -19.83 -2.38 23.45
CA ILE A 281 -21.21 -2.70 23.07
C ILE A 281 -21.43 -2.23 21.62
N LYS A 282 -21.53 -3.18 20.70
CA LYS A 282 -21.78 -2.90 19.28
C LYS A 282 -23.16 -2.26 19.11
N LYS A 283 -23.18 -0.98 18.72
CA LYS A 283 -24.38 -0.23 18.36
C LYS A 283 -24.28 0.16 16.88
N GLU A 284 -25.39 0.04 16.16
CA GLU A 284 -25.49 0.51 14.78
C GLU A 284 -26.05 1.94 14.77
N TYR A 285 -25.36 2.83 14.05
CA TYR A 285 -25.73 4.22 13.80
C TYR A 285 -26.16 4.38 12.35
N THR A 286 -27.15 5.24 12.10
CA THR A 286 -27.65 5.50 10.74
C THR A 286 -27.21 6.89 10.29
N LEU A 287 -26.29 6.98 9.33
CA LEU A 287 -25.84 8.29 8.80
C LEU A 287 -26.97 8.97 8.01
N PHE A 288 -27.67 8.19 7.19
CA PHE A 288 -28.88 8.63 6.48
C PHE A 288 -29.74 7.41 6.12
N SER A 289 -31.03 7.67 5.93
CA SER A 289 -32.01 6.68 5.46
C SER A 289 -33.17 7.38 4.76
N ASN A 290 -33.55 6.90 3.58
CA ASN A 290 -34.69 7.37 2.79
C ASN A 290 -34.74 8.89 2.63
N ASN A 291 -33.65 9.48 2.11
CA ASN A 291 -33.48 10.91 1.87
C ASN A 291 -33.57 11.78 3.15
N ARG A 292 -33.35 11.20 4.32
CA ARG A 292 -33.34 11.90 5.61
C ARG A 292 -32.07 11.58 6.39
N THR A 293 -31.65 12.54 7.21
CA THR A 293 -30.54 12.41 8.16
C THR A 293 -30.85 13.22 9.41
N ASP A 294 -30.36 12.74 10.55
CA ASP A 294 -30.33 13.51 11.80
C ASP A 294 -28.99 14.24 11.99
N TYR A 295 -28.02 14.05 11.07
CA TYR A 295 -26.68 14.61 11.17
C TYR A 295 -26.63 16.04 10.65
N SER A 296 -25.86 16.87 11.34
CA SER A 296 -25.37 18.16 10.84
C SER A 296 -23.87 18.11 10.61
N ILE A 297 -23.35 18.94 9.71
CA ILE A 297 -21.91 19.14 9.52
C ILE A 297 -21.49 20.29 10.45
N ALA A 298 -20.72 19.98 11.49
CA ALA A 298 -20.24 20.93 12.48
C ALA A 298 -18.89 21.51 12.04
N LEU A 299 -18.84 22.82 11.86
CA LEU A 299 -17.66 23.56 11.40
C LEU A 299 -17.32 24.70 12.35
N SER A 300 -16.03 24.90 12.63
CA SER A 300 -15.60 26.02 13.50
C SER A 300 -15.90 27.37 12.83
N SER A 301 -16.29 28.38 13.63
CA SER A 301 -16.40 29.76 13.14
C SER A 301 -15.07 30.32 12.62
N SER A 302 -13.95 29.80 13.13
CA SER A 302 -12.58 30.11 12.71
C SER A 302 -12.04 29.16 11.63
N ALA A 303 -12.87 28.34 10.99
CA ALA A 303 -12.43 27.39 9.97
C ALA A 303 -11.68 28.07 8.82
N SER A 304 -10.61 27.43 8.35
CA SER A 304 -9.81 27.89 7.21
C SER A 304 -10.62 27.88 5.91
N PRO A 305 -10.17 28.56 4.84
CA PRO A 305 -10.82 28.48 3.53
C PRO A 305 -10.97 27.05 3.01
N SER A 306 -9.98 26.18 3.22
CA SER A 306 -10.04 24.77 2.80
C SER A 306 -10.95 23.91 3.67
N GLU A 307 -11.03 24.16 4.98
CA GLU A 307 -12.00 23.49 5.85
C GLU A 307 -13.44 23.85 5.47
N LYS A 308 -13.69 25.13 5.09
CA LYS A 308 -14.98 25.59 4.57
C LYS A 308 -15.32 24.93 3.23
N TRP A 309 -14.36 24.90 2.30
CA TRP A 309 -14.53 24.23 1.02
C TRP A 309 -14.82 22.73 1.20
N ALA A 310 -14.10 22.06 2.10
CA ALA A 310 -14.30 20.64 2.40
C ALA A 310 -15.68 20.36 3.01
N ALA A 311 -16.16 21.19 3.95
CA ALA A 311 -17.50 21.04 4.51
C ALA A 311 -18.59 21.19 3.43
N GLU A 312 -18.38 22.06 2.46
CA GLU A 312 -19.27 22.26 1.32
C GLU A 312 -19.25 21.08 0.33
N GLU A 313 -18.06 20.55 0.00
CA GLU A 313 -17.93 19.31 -0.77
C GLU A 313 -18.62 18.13 -0.07
N LEU A 314 -18.41 17.98 1.24
CA LEU A 314 -19.06 16.94 2.04
C LEU A 314 -20.59 17.06 1.97
N ARG A 315 -21.14 18.27 2.17
CA ARG A 315 -22.58 18.53 2.06
C ARG A 315 -23.11 18.19 0.68
N HIS A 316 -22.43 18.67 -0.37
CA HIS A 316 -22.84 18.48 -1.75
C HIS A 316 -22.89 16.99 -2.11
N TRP A 317 -21.79 16.26 -1.85
CA TRP A 317 -21.70 14.86 -2.24
C TRP A 317 -22.57 13.95 -1.38
N LEU A 318 -22.72 14.21 -0.07
CA LEU A 318 -23.67 13.47 0.75
C LEU A 318 -25.11 13.65 0.25
N LYS A 319 -25.49 14.86 -0.17
CA LYS A 319 -26.80 15.11 -0.78
C LYS A 319 -26.95 14.37 -2.11
N GLU A 320 -25.92 14.39 -2.96
CA GLU A 320 -25.94 13.62 -4.20
C GLU A 320 -26.07 12.11 -3.93
N ILE A 321 -25.35 11.55 -2.96
CA ILE A 321 -25.42 10.12 -2.64
C ILE A 321 -26.79 9.73 -2.08
N SER A 322 -27.29 10.51 -1.12
CA SER A 322 -28.38 10.09 -0.22
C SER A 322 -29.72 10.77 -0.46
N GLY A 323 -29.74 11.89 -1.19
CA GLY A 323 -30.89 12.79 -1.28
C GLY A 323 -31.20 13.58 0.00
N ALA A 324 -30.48 13.35 1.11
CA ALA A 324 -30.70 14.01 2.38
C ALA A 324 -29.94 15.35 2.46
N ASP A 325 -30.53 16.31 3.18
CA ASP A 325 -29.91 17.60 3.47
C ASP A 325 -29.10 17.54 4.76
N PHE A 326 -27.78 17.80 4.66
CA PHE A 326 -26.87 17.90 5.80
C PHE A 326 -26.54 19.38 6.07
N PRO A 327 -27.21 20.03 7.04
CA PRO A 327 -26.96 21.44 7.31
C PRO A 327 -25.56 21.65 7.89
N ILE A 328 -24.85 22.68 7.40
CA ILE A 328 -23.59 23.13 8.00
C ILE A 328 -23.94 24.11 9.13
N VAL A 329 -23.48 23.82 10.34
CA VAL A 329 -23.74 24.62 11.54
C VAL A 329 -22.44 24.87 12.31
N SER A 330 -22.42 25.87 13.20
CA SER A 330 -21.24 26.09 14.04
C SER A 330 -21.04 24.94 15.03
N VAL A 331 -19.80 24.67 15.44
CA VAL A 331 -19.49 23.64 16.45
C VAL A 331 -20.29 23.85 17.73
N GLU A 332 -20.46 25.10 18.17
CA GLU A 332 -21.20 25.48 19.38
C GLU A 332 -22.71 25.22 19.27
N GLN A 333 -23.26 25.29 18.06
CA GLN A 333 -24.68 25.05 17.79
C GLN A 333 -24.99 23.58 17.48
N SER A 334 -23.97 22.82 17.07
CA SER A 334 -24.11 21.40 16.71
C SER A 334 -24.44 20.52 17.93
N LYS A 335 -25.27 19.48 17.70
CA LYS A 335 -25.57 18.42 18.67
C LYS A 335 -25.33 17.07 18.03
N SER A 336 -25.01 16.07 18.84
CA SER A 336 -24.93 14.68 18.37
C SER A 336 -26.31 14.17 17.91
N PRO A 337 -26.38 13.40 16.81
CA PRO A 337 -25.28 13.02 15.93
C PRO A 337 -24.82 14.15 14.99
N ARG A 338 -23.51 14.21 14.70
CA ARG A 338 -22.90 15.24 13.85
C ARG A 338 -21.64 14.74 13.16
N ILE A 339 -21.26 15.40 12.07
CA ILE A 339 -19.98 15.24 11.38
C ILE A 339 -19.13 16.48 11.65
N MET A 340 -18.07 16.36 12.43
CA MET A 340 -17.13 17.45 12.66
C MET A 340 -16.08 17.51 11.55
N VAL A 341 -15.86 18.70 11.00
CA VAL A 341 -14.80 18.97 10.03
C VAL A 341 -13.82 19.98 10.62
N GLY A 342 -12.54 19.61 10.63
CA GLY A 342 -11.46 20.47 11.14
C GLY A 342 -11.15 20.23 12.63
N PHE A 343 -9.86 20.38 12.99
CA PHE A 343 -9.41 20.21 14.38
C PHE A 343 -9.95 21.35 15.27
N ASN A 344 -10.63 21.01 16.36
CA ASN A 344 -11.26 21.95 17.29
C ASN A 344 -11.26 21.43 18.73
N ASN A 345 -11.67 22.26 19.69
CA ASN A 345 -11.65 21.90 21.12
C ASN A 345 -12.46 20.65 21.48
N VAL A 346 -13.57 20.39 20.77
CA VAL A 346 -14.38 19.18 21.02
C VAL A 346 -13.64 17.94 20.55
N ILE A 347 -12.98 18.01 19.39
CA ILE A 347 -12.10 16.93 18.92
C ILE A 347 -10.95 16.74 19.92
N GLN A 348 -10.27 17.80 20.35
CA GLN A 348 -9.20 17.71 21.35
C GLN A 348 -9.67 17.01 22.65
N GLN A 349 -10.87 17.31 23.13
CA GLN A 349 -11.42 16.66 24.33
C GLN A 349 -11.75 15.18 24.11
N LYS A 350 -12.29 14.83 22.93
CA LYS A 350 -12.65 13.45 22.58
C LYS A 350 -11.44 12.57 22.27
N THR A 351 -10.39 13.15 21.69
CA THR A 351 -9.22 12.39 21.20
C THR A 351 -7.99 12.52 22.08
N GLY A 352 -7.89 13.58 22.89
CA GLY A 352 -6.69 13.93 23.66
C GLY A 352 -5.50 14.34 22.79
N MET A 353 -5.67 14.47 21.46
CA MET A 353 -4.59 14.85 20.54
C MET A 353 -4.24 16.33 20.67
N GLN A 354 -3.00 16.66 20.34
CA GLN A 354 -2.60 18.06 20.17
C GLN A 354 -2.99 18.56 18.77
N PRO A 355 -3.21 19.89 18.60
CA PRO A 355 -3.47 20.46 17.28
C PRO A 355 -2.31 20.13 16.32
N PRO A 356 -2.58 19.54 15.13
CA PRO A 356 -1.57 19.37 14.09
C PRO A 356 -1.05 20.73 13.60
N ALA A 357 0.15 20.75 13.00
CA ALA A 357 0.64 21.93 12.32
C ALA A 357 -0.27 22.27 11.12
N ASP A 358 -0.42 23.56 10.78
CA ASP A 358 -1.32 24.00 9.71
C ASP A 358 -1.00 23.35 8.36
N THR A 359 0.29 23.14 8.09
CA THR A 359 0.82 22.51 6.87
C THR A 359 0.85 20.98 6.92
N ASP A 360 0.51 20.36 8.04
CA ASP A 360 0.44 18.90 8.14
C ASP A 360 -0.74 18.38 7.31
N GLU A 361 -0.43 17.58 6.29
CA GLU A 361 -1.43 17.00 5.39
C GLU A 361 -1.92 15.63 5.89
N THR A 362 -1.39 15.13 7.01
CA THR A 362 -1.94 13.96 7.68
C THR A 362 -3.39 14.23 8.08
N TYR A 363 -4.24 13.24 7.82
CA TYR A 363 -5.65 13.33 8.15
C TYR A 363 -6.11 12.12 8.94
N TYR A 364 -7.22 12.31 9.64
CA TYR A 364 -7.89 11.32 10.45
C TYR A 364 -9.39 11.44 10.19
N TYR A 365 -10.07 10.33 9.98
CA TYR A 365 -11.51 10.26 10.20
C TYR A 365 -11.88 9.04 11.04
N LYS A 366 -12.84 9.19 11.94
CA LYS A 366 -13.36 8.10 12.77
C LYS A 366 -14.70 8.44 13.39
N ASN A 367 -15.40 7.46 13.95
CA ASN A 367 -16.52 7.72 14.83
C ASN A 367 -16.12 7.69 16.32
N ASP A 368 -16.80 8.50 17.13
CA ASP A 368 -16.86 8.40 18.60
C ASP A 368 -18.33 8.30 19.01
N GLY A 369 -18.80 7.07 19.21
CA GLY A 369 -20.22 6.78 19.26
C GLY A 369 -20.88 7.11 17.91
N GLU A 370 -21.88 7.99 17.94
CA GLU A 370 -22.59 8.47 16.73
C GLU A 370 -21.95 9.72 16.09
N ASP A 371 -21.01 10.40 16.77
CA ASP A 371 -20.32 11.54 16.19
C ASP A 371 -19.24 11.04 15.20
N LEU A 372 -19.21 11.60 13.99
CA LEU A 372 -18.13 11.42 13.03
C LEU A 372 -17.14 12.58 13.16
N LEU A 373 -15.86 12.29 13.30
CA LEU A 373 -14.78 13.26 13.44
C LEU A 373 -13.89 13.17 12.22
N ILE A 374 -13.69 14.27 11.49
CA ILE A 374 -12.80 14.37 10.32
C ILE A 374 -11.87 15.57 10.52
N TYR A 375 -10.57 15.33 10.71
CA TYR A 375 -9.62 16.38 11.08
C TYR A 375 -8.19 16.11 10.60
N GLY A 376 -7.40 17.17 10.50
CA GLY A 376 -5.98 17.18 10.15
C GLY A 376 -5.44 18.61 10.25
N GLY A 377 -4.31 18.90 9.62
CA GLY A 377 -3.80 20.27 9.53
C GLY A 377 -4.76 21.20 8.78
N ARG A 378 -4.73 22.48 9.15
CA ARG A 378 -5.72 23.50 8.74
C ARG A 378 -5.66 23.85 7.26
N HIS A 379 -4.52 23.69 6.59
CA HIS A 379 -4.40 24.02 5.17
C HIS A 379 -4.98 22.94 4.27
N ARG A 380 -4.61 21.67 4.45
CA ARG A 380 -5.05 20.58 3.55
C ARG A 380 -5.40 19.26 4.24
N GLY A 381 -4.87 18.96 5.44
CA GLY A 381 -5.14 17.69 6.13
C GLY A 381 -6.63 17.42 6.33
N SER A 382 -7.37 18.34 6.97
CA SER A 382 -8.82 18.16 7.16
C SER A 382 -9.60 18.03 5.84
N MET A 383 -9.18 18.78 4.82
CA MET A 383 -9.78 18.73 3.48
C MET A 383 -9.59 17.35 2.83
N TYR A 384 -8.37 16.82 2.87
CA TYR A 384 -8.06 15.48 2.36
C TYR A 384 -8.76 14.39 3.16
N GLY A 385 -8.96 14.57 4.47
CA GLY A 385 -9.75 13.67 5.29
C GLY A 385 -11.20 13.57 4.84
N VAL A 386 -11.83 14.69 4.46
CA VAL A 386 -13.18 14.69 3.89
C VAL A 386 -13.21 13.96 2.56
N MET A 387 -12.28 14.26 1.66
CA MET A 387 -12.22 13.60 0.35
C MET A 387 -12.01 12.09 0.48
N SER A 388 -11.14 11.66 1.39
CA SER A 388 -10.93 10.24 1.71
C SER A 388 -12.15 9.57 2.34
N PHE A 389 -12.89 10.25 3.22
CA PHE A 389 -14.13 9.70 3.78
C PHE A 389 -15.18 9.45 2.68
N LEU A 390 -15.37 10.43 1.78
CA LEU A 390 -16.25 10.29 0.62
C LEU A 390 -15.81 9.16 -0.32
N GLU A 391 -14.51 8.96 -0.46
CA GLU A 391 -13.96 7.93 -1.32
C GLU A 391 -14.08 6.52 -0.71
N ASN A 392 -13.61 6.34 0.52
CA ASN A 392 -13.44 5.04 1.16
C ASN A 392 -14.77 4.49 1.68
N GLU A 393 -15.59 5.33 2.32
CA GLU A 393 -16.84 4.89 2.97
C GLU A 393 -18.04 4.94 2.02
N LEU A 394 -18.02 5.90 1.09
CA LEU A 394 -19.15 6.19 0.21
C LEU A 394 -18.90 5.77 -1.25
N GLY A 395 -17.65 5.49 -1.63
CA GLY A 395 -17.29 5.00 -2.97
C GLY A 395 -17.27 6.08 -4.04
N CYS A 396 -17.14 7.36 -3.67
CA CYS A 396 -17.00 8.45 -4.64
C CYS A 396 -15.68 8.32 -5.40
N ARG A 397 -15.68 8.70 -6.68
CA ARG A 397 -14.46 8.76 -7.51
C ARG A 397 -14.48 10.02 -8.35
N TRP A 398 -13.33 10.68 -8.46
CA TRP A 398 -13.10 11.84 -9.34
C TRP A 398 -12.00 11.49 -10.33
N TYR A 399 -12.31 10.62 -11.29
CA TYR A 399 -11.34 10.07 -12.23
C TYR A 399 -10.70 11.16 -13.11
N THR A 400 -11.48 12.13 -13.56
CA THR A 400 -11.02 13.29 -14.34
C THR A 400 -11.82 14.53 -13.94
N PRO A 401 -11.42 15.75 -14.35
CA PRO A 401 -12.21 16.96 -14.10
C PRO A 401 -13.65 16.87 -14.61
N ARG A 402 -13.89 16.05 -15.64
CA ARG A 402 -15.20 15.89 -16.30
C ARG A 402 -15.96 14.64 -15.85
N VAL A 403 -15.31 13.72 -15.15
CA VAL A 403 -15.90 12.41 -14.84
C VAL A 403 -15.75 12.09 -13.37
N SER A 404 -16.90 12.14 -12.68
CA SER A 404 -17.05 11.65 -11.31
C SER A 404 -18.03 10.47 -11.29
N VAL A 405 -17.78 9.49 -10.44
CA VAL A 405 -18.71 8.38 -10.17
C VAL A 405 -19.18 8.52 -8.72
N ILE A 406 -20.46 8.82 -8.56
CA ILE A 406 -21.08 9.11 -7.26
C ILE A 406 -22.18 8.06 -7.01
N PRO A 407 -21.94 7.06 -6.14
CA PRO A 407 -22.92 6.02 -5.86
C PRO A 407 -24.19 6.59 -5.22
N LYS A 408 -25.37 6.17 -5.69
CA LYS A 408 -26.65 6.49 -5.02
C LYS A 408 -26.96 5.43 -3.98
N ARG A 409 -27.32 5.84 -2.76
CA ARG A 409 -27.64 4.93 -1.65
C ARG A 409 -28.88 5.41 -0.90
N SER A 410 -29.84 4.53 -0.65
CA SER A 410 -31.03 4.87 0.15
C SER A 410 -30.78 4.84 1.65
N LYS A 411 -29.76 4.12 2.12
CA LYS A 411 -29.41 3.99 3.54
C LYS A 411 -27.92 3.74 3.70
N LEU A 412 -27.33 4.32 4.74
CA LEU A 412 -26.00 3.97 5.23
C LEU A 412 -26.01 3.84 6.75
N THR A 413 -25.54 2.69 7.24
CA THR A 413 -25.30 2.44 8.66
C THR A 413 -23.85 2.09 8.95
N PHE A 414 -23.42 2.33 10.18
CA PHE A 414 -22.08 2.00 10.65
C PHE A 414 -22.09 1.63 12.13
N SER A 415 -21.14 0.80 12.55
CA SER A 415 -20.86 0.56 13.99
C SER A 415 -19.48 1.07 14.39
N LEU A 416 -18.54 1.01 13.45
CA LEU A 416 -17.17 1.48 13.58
C LEU A 416 -16.72 2.06 12.24
N MET A 417 -16.09 3.21 12.28
CA MET A 417 -15.42 3.89 11.17
C MET A 417 -14.11 4.45 11.69
N GLY A 418 -13.03 4.32 10.92
CA GLY A 418 -11.71 4.75 11.34
C GLY A 418 -10.67 4.60 10.24
N HIS A 419 -10.01 5.69 9.87
CA HIS A 419 -8.89 5.69 8.95
C HIS A 419 -8.00 6.90 9.21
N SER A 420 -6.71 6.74 8.93
CA SER A 420 -5.75 7.83 8.95
C SER A 420 -4.67 7.56 7.93
N GLU A 421 -4.19 8.60 7.27
CA GLU A 421 -3.15 8.49 6.28
C GLU A 421 -2.31 9.78 6.22
N SER A 422 -1.04 9.63 5.88
CA SER A 422 -0.09 10.72 5.67
C SER A 422 0.45 10.65 4.24
N PRO A 423 0.82 11.79 3.63
CA PRO A 423 1.40 11.77 2.28
C PRO A 423 2.75 11.03 2.26
N GLY A 424 2.93 10.14 1.29
CA GLY A 424 4.20 9.46 1.02
C GLY A 424 5.23 10.34 0.33
N VAL A 425 4.80 11.42 -0.33
CA VAL A 425 5.63 12.45 -0.96
C VAL A 425 5.07 13.82 -0.60
N ARG A 426 5.92 14.75 -0.14
CA ARG A 426 5.48 16.08 0.35
C ARG A 426 4.93 16.96 -0.78
N VAL A 427 5.71 17.24 -1.83
CA VAL A 427 5.25 18.00 -3.00
C VAL A 427 4.92 17.05 -4.14
N ARG A 428 3.67 17.07 -4.60
CA ARG A 428 3.13 16.11 -5.57
C ARG A 428 2.63 16.86 -6.79
N ASN A 429 3.37 16.75 -7.89
CA ASN A 429 3.16 17.54 -9.09
C ASN A 429 3.00 16.63 -10.32
N ASP A 430 1.83 16.70 -10.95
CA ASP A 430 1.46 15.86 -12.10
C ASP A 430 1.24 16.77 -13.31
N PHE A 431 1.96 16.49 -14.39
CA PHE A 431 1.93 17.30 -15.61
C PHE A 431 1.05 16.71 -16.71
N TYR A 432 0.10 15.84 -16.39
CA TYR A 432 -0.95 15.54 -17.37
C TYR A 432 -1.93 16.70 -17.49
N TYR A 433 -2.43 16.95 -18.70
CA TYR A 433 -3.36 18.06 -18.99
C TYR A 433 -4.54 18.15 -17.99
N GLU A 434 -5.13 17.01 -17.63
CA GLU A 434 -6.26 16.94 -16.68
C GLU A 434 -5.86 17.30 -15.25
N ALA A 435 -4.60 17.08 -14.88
CA ALA A 435 -4.09 17.36 -13.54
C ALA A 435 -3.88 18.85 -13.26
N PHE A 436 -3.91 19.69 -14.31
CA PHE A 436 -3.86 21.15 -14.17
C PHE A 436 -5.19 21.77 -13.75
N ASP A 437 -6.29 21.00 -13.73
CA ASP A 437 -7.54 21.47 -13.14
C ASP A 437 -7.40 21.57 -11.61
N PRO A 438 -7.53 22.77 -11.02
CA PRO A 438 -7.27 22.99 -9.60
C PRO A 438 -8.22 22.21 -8.68
N VAL A 439 -9.47 22.02 -9.09
CA VAL A 439 -10.47 21.32 -8.27
C VAL A 439 -10.20 19.82 -8.29
N TRP A 440 -9.90 19.25 -9.46
CA TRP A 440 -9.49 17.85 -9.58
C TRP A 440 -8.22 17.56 -8.80
N ALA A 441 -7.22 18.44 -8.89
CA ALA A 441 -5.96 18.32 -8.16
C ALA A 441 -6.20 18.31 -6.64
N ALA A 442 -7.00 19.24 -6.11
CA ALA A 442 -7.37 19.29 -4.69
C ALA A 442 -8.12 18.02 -4.23
N ARG A 443 -9.08 17.53 -5.03
CA ARG A 443 -9.85 16.31 -4.72
C ARG A 443 -8.97 15.06 -4.70
N ASN A 444 -7.97 14.99 -5.58
CA ASN A 444 -7.03 13.87 -5.70
C ASN A 444 -5.71 14.10 -4.93
N LYS A 445 -5.73 15.00 -3.94
CA LYS A 445 -4.64 15.24 -2.99
C LYS A 445 -3.32 15.72 -3.62
N MET A 446 -3.36 16.36 -4.77
CA MET A 446 -2.20 17.02 -5.39
C MET A 446 -2.00 18.42 -4.81
N ASN A 447 -0.74 18.86 -4.70
CA ASN A 447 -0.39 20.15 -4.09
C ASN A 447 0.80 20.85 -4.76
N GLY A 448 1.50 20.22 -5.70
CA GLY A 448 2.61 20.84 -6.40
C GLY A 448 2.15 21.59 -7.65
N SER A 449 2.85 22.67 -8.00
CA SER A 449 2.63 23.41 -9.24
C SER A 449 3.89 24.15 -9.66
N MET A 450 4.01 24.50 -10.95
CA MET A 450 5.00 25.51 -11.39
C MET A 450 4.39 26.92 -11.51
N GLY A 451 3.08 27.06 -11.35
CA GLY A 451 2.38 28.34 -11.31
C GLY A 451 1.71 28.57 -9.95
N LEU A 452 0.77 29.51 -9.92
CA LEU A 452 -0.06 29.80 -8.75
C LEU A 452 -1.55 29.65 -9.11
N PRO A 453 -2.02 28.42 -9.40
CA PRO A 453 -3.44 28.20 -9.68
C PRO A 453 -4.29 28.52 -8.45
N ASP A 454 -5.53 28.97 -8.68
CA ASP A 454 -6.53 29.13 -7.62
C ASP A 454 -7.07 27.76 -7.19
N GLN A 455 -6.24 27.02 -6.46
CA GLN A 455 -6.52 25.67 -5.99
C GLN A 455 -7.04 25.67 -4.55
N PRO A 456 -8.16 24.98 -4.26
CA PRO A 456 -8.59 24.76 -2.87
C PRO A 456 -7.47 24.15 -2.02
N GLY A 457 -7.18 24.78 -0.88
CA GLY A 457 -6.07 24.37 0.00
C GLY A 457 -4.68 24.86 -0.42
N GLY A 458 -4.58 25.61 -1.53
CA GLY A 458 -3.33 26.18 -2.03
C GLY A 458 -2.33 25.13 -2.51
N VAL A 459 -1.15 25.61 -2.90
CA VAL A 459 -0.09 24.82 -3.53
C VAL A 459 1.28 25.07 -2.89
N GLU A 460 2.20 24.12 -3.02
CA GLU A 460 3.63 24.29 -2.77
C GLU A 460 4.33 24.46 -4.13
N SER A 461 4.42 25.71 -4.62
CA SER A 461 4.84 26.00 -5.99
C SER A 461 6.34 26.20 -6.19
N TYR A 462 6.82 25.79 -7.37
CA TYR A 462 8.19 25.94 -7.87
C TYR A 462 8.22 26.94 -9.03
N TRP A 463 8.75 28.15 -8.81
CA TRP A 463 8.53 29.30 -9.71
C TRP A 463 8.88 29.08 -11.19
N SER A 464 10.04 28.51 -11.50
CA SER A 464 10.50 28.33 -12.88
C SER A 464 11.66 27.33 -12.93
N VAL A 465 12.16 27.03 -14.13
CA VAL A 465 13.48 26.47 -14.40
C VAL A 465 14.16 27.28 -15.52
N HIS A 466 15.42 26.98 -15.85
CA HIS A 466 16.15 27.63 -16.95
C HIS A 466 16.19 29.16 -16.82
N THR A 467 16.45 29.64 -15.61
CA THR A 467 16.26 31.05 -15.23
C THR A 467 17.42 31.98 -15.55
N PHE A 468 18.55 31.47 -16.05
CA PHE A 468 19.70 32.30 -16.39
C PHE A 468 19.39 33.45 -17.36
N TYR A 469 18.78 33.18 -18.52
CA TYR A 469 18.40 34.26 -19.44
C TYR A 469 17.23 35.11 -18.95
N PRO A 470 16.17 34.57 -18.33
CA PRO A 470 15.16 35.40 -17.65
C PRO A 470 15.77 36.37 -16.62
N LEU A 471 16.79 35.94 -15.87
CA LEU A 471 17.46 36.76 -14.86
C LEU A 471 18.55 37.67 -15.43
N VAL A 472 19.24 37.29 -16.51
CA VAL A 472 20.29 38.12 -17.13
C VAL A 472 20.17 38.07 -18.67
N PRO A 473 19.16 38.76 -19.24
CA PRO A 473 18.84 38.64 -20.66
C PRO A 473 19.98 39.13 -21.56
N PRO A 474 20.43 38.35 -22.57
CA PRO A 474 21.44 38.78 -23.53
C PRO A 474 21.11 40.10 -24.23
N ALA A 475 19.83 40.32 -24.53
CA ALA A 475 19.35 41.55 -25.15
C ALA A 475 19.54 42.81 -24.27
N GLU A 476 19.71 42.66 -22.96
CA GLU A 476 19.93 43.77 -22.03
C GLU A 476 21.43 44.03 -21.80
N PHE A 477 22.26 42.98 -21.75
CA PHE A 477 23.64 43.10 -21.27
C PHE A 477 24.73 42.73 -22.26
N PHE A 478 24.48 41.90 -23.28
CA PHE A 478 25.60 41.30 -24.04
C PHE A 478 26.45 42.33 -24.81
N ASP A 479 25.83 43.36 -25.38
CA ASP A 479 26.53 44.35 -26.19
C ASP A 479 27.55 45.17 -25.39
N THR A 480 27.27 45.45 -24.11
CA THR A 480 28.15 46.21 -23.22
C THR A 480 28.94 45.34 -22.24
N HIS A 481 28.43 44.15 -21.93
CA HIS A 481 28.98 43.19 -20.96
C HIS A 481 29.03 41.76 -21.51
N PRO A 482 29.76 41.51 -22.62
CA PRO A 482 29.89 40.16 -23.17
C PRO A 482 30.53 39.17 -22.18
N GLU A 483 31.32 39.65 -21.21
CA GLU A 483 31.95 38.86 -20.14
C GLU A 483 30.96 38.24 -19.13
N TYR A 484 29.68 38.62 -19.16
CA TYR A 484 28.63 38.01 -18.34
C TYR A 484 28.21 36.63 -18.85
N TYR A 485 28.53 36.31 -20.10
CA TYR A 485 28.07 35.10 -20.78
C TYR A 485 29.21 34.10 -20.98
N SER A 486 28.89 32.84 -21.30
CA SER A 486 29.89 31.79 -21.49
C SER A 486 30.98 32.19 -22.48
N LEU A 487 32.23 31.89 -22.12
CA LEU A 487 33.31 31.76 -23.10
C LEU A 487 33.19 30.37 -23.72
N LEU A 488 33.04 30.29 -25.03
CA LEU A 488 33.04 29.05 -25.80
C LEU A 488 34.03 29.18 -26.95
N ASN A 489 34.96 28.24 -27.10
CA ASN A 489 35.97 28.25 -28.17
C ASN A 489 36.70 29.60 -28.28
N GLY A 490 37.02 30.21 -27.13
CA GLY A 490 37.72 31.49 -27.05
C GLY A 490 36.86 32.74 -27.35
N LYS A 491 35.54 32.62 -27.55
CA LYS A 491 34.63 33.75 -27.80
C LYS A 491 33.47 33.79 -26.80
N ARG A 492 33.09 34.98 -26.37
CA ARG A 492 31.86 35.18 -25.58
C ARG A 492 30.66 35.12 -26.52
N VAL A 493 29.62 34.39 -26.15
CA VAL A 493 28.45 34.15 -27.01
C VAL A 493 27.13 34.46 -26.28
N PRO A 494 26.15 35.13 -26.95
CA PRO A 494 24.87 35.50 -26.34
C PRO A 494 23.78 34.43 -26.50
N HIS A 495 23.94 33.49 -27.42
CA HIS A 495 22.92 32.50 -27.78
C HIS A 495 23.44 31.09 -27.58
N ASN A 496 22.53 30.16 -27.25
CA ASN A 496 22.85 28.76 -26.97
C ASN A 496 23.98 28.60 -25.94
N ALA A 497 24.01 29.51 -24.96
CA ALA A 497 25.08 29.69 -24.01
C ALA A 497 24.54 29.77 -22.57
N GLN A 498 25.45 29.88 -21.63
CA GLN A 498 25.16 30.02 -20.20
C GLN A 498 25.71 31.35 -19.69
N LEU A 499 25.57 31.60 -18.39
CA LEU A 499 26.22 32.72 -17.72
C LEU A 499 27.63 32.34 -17.24
N CYS A 500 28.51 33.32 -17.20
CA CYS A 500 29.83 33.20 -16.59
C CYS A 500 29.69 33.29 -15.07
N LEU A 501 29.43 32.16 -14.40
CA LEU A 501 29.11 32.12 -12.96
C LEU A 501 30.24 32.60 -12.05
N SER A 502 31.49 32.65 -12.53
CA SER A 502 32.62 33.21 -11.76
C SER A 502 32.72 34.74 -11.83
N ASN A 503 31.84 35.41 -12.57
CA ASN A 503 31.80 36.87 -12.67
C ASN A 503 31.03 37.47 -11.47
N PRO A 504 31.65 38.37 -10.66
CA PRO A 504 31.02 38.95 -9.48
C PRO A 504 29.80 39.84 -9.81
N ASP A 505 29.77 40.49 -10.97
CA ASP A 505 28.66 41.37 -11.35
C ASP A 505 27.41 40.54 -11.70
N VAL A 506 27.59 39.41 -12.39
CA VAL A 506 26.52 38.44 -12.66
C VAL A 506 25.92 37.94 -11.34
N LEU A 507 26.77 37.63 -10.35
CA LEU A 507 26.30 37.23 -9.02
C LEU A 507 25.49 38.34 -8.34
N ALA A 508 25.93 39.59 -8.43
CA ALA A 508 25.21 40.74 -7.86
C ALA A 508 23.82 40.91 -8.51
N ILE A 509 23.75 40.89 -9.84
CA ILE A 509 22.49 41.02 -10.60
C ILE A 509 21.51 39.91 -10.23
N VAL A 510 21.98 38.65 -10.17
CA VAL A 510 21.10 37.51 -9.83
C VAL A 510 20.59 37.61 -8.39
N LYS A 511 21.44 37.99 -7.43
CA LYS A 511 21.01 38.20 -6.03
C LYS A 511 19.88 39.24 -5.95
N ASP A 512 20.03 40.36 -6.64
CA ASP A 512 19.05 41.43 -6.59
C ASP A 512 17.74 41.06 -7.28
N ARG A 513 17.80 40.36 -8.43
CA ARG A 513 16.61 39.91 -9.15
C ARG A 513 15.86 38.80 -8.43
N ILE A 514 16.56 37.86 -7.78
CA ILE A 514 15.91 36.84 -6.95
C ILE A 514 15.24 37.46 -5.73
N ARG A 515 15.89 38.38 -5.02
CA ARG A 515 15.24 39.13 -3.93
C ARG A 515 14.00 39.87 -4.40
N LYS A 516 14.08 40.54 -5.54
CA LYS A 516 12.95 41.23 -6.15
C LYS A 516 11.80 40.25 -6.41
N GLN A 517 12.10 39.10 -7.03
CA GLN A 517 11.10 38.06 -7.33
C GLN A 517 10.43 37.53 -6.05
N MET A 518 11.20 37.28 -4.99
CA MET A 518 10.66 36.83 -3.69
C MET A 518 9.77 37.87 -3.01
N ARG A 519 10.04 39.17 -3.19
CA ARG A 519 9.20 40.25 -2.66
C ARG A 519 7.90 40.42 -3.46
N GLU A 520 7.99 40.32 -4.78
CA GLU A 520 6.86 40.53 -5.70
C GLU A 520 5.92 39.32 -5.74
N HIS A 521 6.45 38.11 -5.53
CA HIS A 521 5.71 36.86 -5.59
C HIS A 521 6.06 35.92 -4.41
N PRO A 522 5.79 36.32 -3.15
CA PRO A 522 6.19 35.57 -1.95
C PRO A 522 5.51 34.21 -1.80
N GLU A 523 4.51 33.88 -2.62
CA GLU A 523 3.73 32.65 -2.57
C GLU A 523 4.52 31.41 -3.02
N TYR A 524 5.54 31.57 -3.86
CA TYR A 524 6.38 30.46 -4.27
C TYR A 524 7.20 29.92 -3.09
N LEU A 525 7.34 28.59 -3.04
CA LEU A 525 8.18 27.91 -2.06
C LEU A 525 9.64 27.89 -2.53
N ILE A 526 9.87 27.70 -3.83
CA ILE A 526 11.19 27.51 -4.44
C ILE A 526 11.39 28.49 -5.60
N TYR A 527 12.50 29.24 -5.56
CA TYR A 527 12.90 30.23 -6.58
C TYR A 527 14.17 29.77 -7.26
N ASP A 528 14.08 29.46 -8.55
CA ASP A 528 15.15 28.77 -9.25
C ASP A 528 16.25 29.68 -9.79
N VAL A 529 17.48 29.21 -9.68
CA VAL A 529 18.69 29.77 -10.31
C VAL A 529 19.39 28.62 -11.01
N SER A 530 19.11 28.40 -12.30
CA SER A 530 19.64 27.26 -13.04
C SER A 530 20.02 27.56 -14.48
N GLN A 531 20.85 26.69 -15.06
CA GLN A 531 21.30 26.80 -16.43
C GLN A 531 20.14 26.86 -17.43
N ASN A 532 20.34 27.58 -18.53
CA ASN A 532 19.47 27.50 -19.70
C ASN A 532 19.49 26.07 -20.28
N ASP A 533 18.48 25.72 -21.06
CA ASP A 533 18.36 24.40 -21.69
C ASP A 533 19.31 24.24 -22.91
N TYR A 534 20.63 24.27 -22.63
CA TYR A 534 21.71 24.14 -23.61
C TYR A 534 22.92 23.42 -23.02
N TYR A 535 23.65 22.67 -23.84
CA TYR A 535 24.79 21.83 -23.43
C TYR A 535 26.13 22.56 -23.21
N ASN A 536 26.19 23.89 -23.31
CA ASN A 536 27.45 24.63 -23.44
C ASN A 536 27.86 25.40 -22.15
N PRO A 537 28.53 24.76 -21.17
CA PRO A 537 29.03 25.45 -19.99
C PRO A 537 30.11 26.48 -20.32
N CYS A 538 30.37 27.43 -19.42
CA CYS A 538 31.40 28.44 -19.62
C CYS A 538 32.82 27.85 -19.49
N GLU A 539 33.65 28.02 -20.52
CA GLU A 539 35.02 27.48 -20.60
C GLU A 539 36.09 28.42 -20.02
N CYS A 540 35.71 29.56 -19.44
CA CYS A 540 36.68 30.52 -18.92
C CYS A 540 37.50 29.94 -17.75
N ASP A 541 38.76 30.37 -17.62
CA ASP A 541 39.71 29.81 -16.64
C ASP A 541 39.19 29.83 -15.20
N LYS A 542 38.46 30.89 -14.81
CA LYS A 542 37.91 31.03 -13.46
C LYS A 542 36.79 30.02 -13.16
N CYS A 543 35.87 29.81 -14.10
CA CYS A 543 34.82 28.79 -13.96
C CYS A 543 35.46 27.40 -13.94
N GLN A 544 36.33 27.12 -14.92
CA GLN A 544 36.94 25.81 -15.10
C GLN A 544 37.92 25.44 -13.98
N ALA A 545 38.50 26.40 -13.26
CA ALA A 545 39.27 26.14 -12.05
C ALA A 545 38.42 25.45 -10.96
N ILE A 546 37.17 25.87 -10.78
CA ILE A 546 36.24 25.25 -9.82
C ILE A 546 35.78 23.88 -10.35
N VAL A 547 35.41 23.79 -11.63
CA VAL A 547 34.99 22.53 -12.25
C VAL A 547 36.07 21.46 -12.12
N LYS A 548 37.33 21.77 -12.43
CA LYS A 548 38.46 20.84 -12.30
C LYS A 548 38.68 20.39 -10.85
N ARG A 549 38.56 21.31 -9.89
CA ARG A 549 38.69 20.99 -8.45
C ARG A 549 37.58 20.05 -7.98
N GLU A 550 36.34 20.35 -8.35
CA GLU A 550 35.18 19.56 -7.92
C GLU A 550 34.96 18.29 -8.77
N GLY A 551 35.59 18.20 -9.95
CA GLY A 551 35.41 17.09 -10.88
C GLY A 551 34.05 17.03 -11.57
N SER A 552 33.24 18.10 -11.49
CA SER A 552 31.92 18.19 -12.12
C SER A 552 31.51 19.66 -12.35
N GLU A 553 30.75 19.91 -13.41
CA GLU A 553 30.14 21.22 -13.72
C GLU A 553 29.08 21.64 -12.69
N SER A 554 28.49 20.70 -11.95
CA SER A 554 27.63 21.05 -10.80
C SER A 554 28.41 21.79 -9.71
N GLY A 555 29.74 21.64 -9.64
CA GLY A 555 30.57 22.31 -8.65
C GLY A 555 30.51 23.84 -8.74
N ILE A 556 30.63 24.38 -9.96
CA ILE A 556 30.48 25.82 -10.19
C ILE A 556 29.03 26.28 -9.99
N MET A 557 28.05 25.46 -10.37
CA MET A 557 26.63 25.75 -10.17
C MET A 557 26.29 25.89 -8.69
N ILE A 558 26.59 24.87 -7.87
CA ILE A 558 26.32 24.90 -6.43
C ILE A 558 27.13 26.00 -5.73
N TRP A 559 28.37 26.25 -6.15
CA TRP A 559 29.15 27.38 -5.63
C TRP A 559 28.43 28.73 -5.83
N PHE A 560 27.85 28.95 -7.01
CA PHE A 560 27.12 30.16 -7.33
C PHE A 560 25.80 30.25 -6.56
N VAL A 561 25.00 29.19 -6.64
CA VAL A 561 23.66 29.10 -6.00
C VAL A 561 23.75 29.25 -4.50
N ASN A 562 24.76 28.67 -3.84
CA ASN A 562 24.98 28.84 -2.40
C ASN A 562 25.13 30.31 -1.99
N GLN A 563 25.81 31.12 -2.81
CA GLN A 563 25.98 32.54 -2.52
C GLN A 563 24.69 33.33 -2.72
N VAL A 564 23.85 32.94 -3.69
CA VAL A 564 22.51 33.52 -3.86
C VAL A 564 21.63 33.15 -2.67
N ALA A 565 21.61 31.87 -2.29
CA ALA A 565 20.83 31.35 -1.17
C ALA A 565 21.21 31.98 0.17
N GLU A 566 22.51 32.17 0.44
CA GLU A 566 22.99 32.92 1.61
C GLU A 566 22.48 34.36 1.63
N SER A 567 22.35 34.98 0.47
CA SER A 567 22.00 36.40 0.35
C SER A 567 20.52 36.69 0.65
N VAL A 568 19.67 35.67 0.60
CA VAL A 568 18.22 35.75 0.82
C VAL A 568 17.75 35.12 2.13
N GLU A 569 18.58 34.25 2.73
CA GLU A 569 18.24 33.43 3.91
C GLU A 569 17.67 34.21 5.09
N LYS A 570 18.18 35.41 5.37
CA LYS A 570 17.71 36.22 6.51
C LYS A 570 16.36 36.89 6.27
N GLU A 571 16.07 37.25 5.03
CA GLU A 571 14.83 37.94 4.66
C GLU A 571 13.70 36.94 4.39
N PHE A 572 14.05 35.76 3.86
CA PHE A 572 13.11 34.71 3.44
C PHE A 572 13.48 33.34 4.06
N PRO A 573 13.39 33.18 5.39
CA PRO A 573 13.88 31.98 6.09
C PRO A 573 13.03 30.72 5.81
N ASP A 574 11.82 30.86 5.28
CA ASP A 574 10.89 29.79 4.92
C ASP A 574 10.94 29.40 3.43
N LYS A 575 11.83 30.02 2.65
CA LYS A 575 11.93 29.84 1.19
C LYS A 575 13.21 29.12 0.78
N PHE A 576 13.19 28.51 -0.39
CA PHE A 576 14.33 27.84 -0.98
C PHE A 576 14.80 28.49 -2.28
N VAL A 577 16.09 28.32 -2.57
CA VAL A 577 16.66 28.56 -3.90
C VAL A 577 16.81 27.21 -4.62
N GLY A 578 16.18 27.08 -5.78
CA GLY A 578 16.26 25.91 -6.65
C GLY A 578 17.47 25.95 -7.58
N THR A 579 17.96 24.78 -8.00
CA THR A 579 18.89 24.63 -9.13
C THR A 579 18.74 23.26 -9.76
N LEU A 580 19.18 23.10 -11.00
CA LEU A 580 19.15 21.83 -11.71
C LEU A 580 20.40 20.97 -11.47
N ALA A 581 20.19 19.66 -11.36
CA ALA A 581 21.18 18.62 -11.64
C ALA A 581 20.70 17.87 -12.89
N TYR A 582 21.08 18.42 -14.04
CA TYR A 582 20.52 18.13 -15.36
C TYR A 582 21.61 18.19 -16.43
N GLN A 583 21.59 17.25 -17.39
CA GLN A 583 22.58 17.16 -18.48
C GLN A 583 24.03 17.25 -17.94
N TYR A 584 24.79 18.26 -18.38
CA TYR A 584 26.19 18.45 -18.02
C TYR A 584 26.41 18.75 -16.52
N THR A 585 25.37 19.17 -15.78
CA THR A 585 25.42 19.40 -14.32
C THR A 585 24.89 18.21 -13.51
N ARG A 586 24.57 17.08 -14.14
CA ARG A 586 23.89 15.95 -13.47
C ARG A 586 24.71 15.36 -12.32
N SER A 587 26.01 15.14 -12.50
CA SER A 587 26.84 14.48 -11.49
C SER A 587 27.20 15.43 -10.34
N ALA A 588 27.10 14.96 -9.09
CA ALA A 588 27.40 15.76 -7.91
C ALA A 588 28.88 16.18 -7.80
N PRO A 589 29.19 17.34 -7.17
CA PRO A 589 30.57 17.77 -6.99
C PRO A 589 31.27 17.04 -5.84
N LYS A 590 32.61 16.98 -5.86
CA LYS A 590 33.40 16.25 -4.85
C LYS A 590 33.26 16.84 -3.44
N THR A 591 33.46 18.14 -3.25
CA THR A 591 33.62 18.75 -1.92
C THR A 591 32.62 19.86 -1.60
N ILE A 592 32.19 20.64 -2.58
CA ILE A 592 31.14 21.66 -2.38
C ILE A 592 29.81 20.96 -2.09
N ARG A 593 29.03 21.51 -1.16
CA ARG A 593 27.71 21.00 -0.78
C ARG A 593 26.65 22.09 -0.88
N PRO A 594 25.42 21.78 -1.30
CA PRO A 594 24.31 22.74 -1.25
C PRO A 594 24.04 23.22 0.19
N ARG A 595 23.66 24.49 0.37
CA ARG A 595 23.20 25.03 1.66
C ARG A 595 21.84 24.44 2.07
N ASN A 596 21.49 24.58 3.34
CA ASN A 596 20.21 24.10 3.89
C ASN A 596 18.98 24.68 3.19
N ASN A 597 19.05 25.90 2.64
CA ASN A 597 17.97 26.51 1.88
C ASN A 597 18.15 26.35 0.35
N VAL A 598 18.91 25.34 -0.11
CA VAL A 598 19.07 25.00 -1.54
C VAL A 598 18.39 23.68 -1.85
N VAL A 599 17.58 23.67 -2.92
CA VAL A 599 16.91 22.47 -3.45
C VAL A 599 17.57 22.08 -4.77
N VAL A 600 18.14 20.87 -4.83
CA VAL A 600 18.67 20.31 -6.07
C VAL A 600 17.57 19.56 -6.80
N ARG A 601 17.21 20.03 -8.00
CA ARG A 601 16.21 19.41 -8.86
C ARG A 601 16.87 18.41 -9.81
N PHE A 602 16.75 17.13 -9.49
CA PHE A 602 17.44 16.04 -10.18
C PHE A 602 16.54 15.40 -11.25
N CYS A 603 17.07 15.22 -12.45
CA CYS A 603 16.28 14.82 -13.62
C CYS A 603 16.62 13.41 -14.10
N SER A 604 15.61 12.63 -14.49
CA SER A 604 15.77 11.24 -14.99
C SER A 604 15.80 11.13 -16.52
N ILE A 605 16.02 12.23 -17.24
CA ILE A 605 15.79 12.35 -18.69
C ILE A 605 16.52 11.28 -19.55
N GLU A 606 17.68 10.78 -19.10
CA GLU A 606 18.46 9.76 -19.82
C GLU A 606 18.10 8.30 -19.45
N CYS A 607 17.07 8.08 -18.64
CA CYS A 607 16.70 6.75 -18.16
C CYS A 607 15.91 5.93 -19.18
N CYS A 608 15.95 4.61 -19.01
CA CYS A 608 14.94 3.69 -19.50
C CYS A 608 13.69 3.80 -18.62
N PHE A 609 12.55 4.01 -19.25
CA PHE A 609 11.22 4.10 -18.61
C PHE A 609 10.38 2.83 -18.78
N ALA A 610 10.95 1.76 -19.36
CA ALA A 610 10.29 0.45 -19.48
C ALA A 610 10.57 -0.46 -18.28
N HIS A 611 11.68 -0.23 -17.57
CA HIS A 611 12.16 -1.10 -16.50
C HIS A 611 12.51 -0.31 -15.25
N ASP A 612 12.37 -0.98 -14.11
CA ASP A 612 12.69 -0.43 -12.79
C ASP A 612 14.13 0.13 -12.73
N PHE A 613 14.29 1.32 -12.13
CA PHE A 613 15.58 2.01 -12.06
C PHE A 613 16.69 1.20 -11.38
N LYS A 614 16.38 0.40 -10.36
CA LYS A 614 17.39 -0.34 -9.59
C LYS A 614 17.90 -1.57 -10.33
N THR A 615 17.10 -2.12 -11.25
CA THR A 615 17.42 -3.39 -11.95
C THR A 615 17.85 -3.20 -13.40
N CYS A 616 17.44 -2.10 -14.06
CA CYS A 616 17.81 -1.84 -15.45
C CYS A 616 19.28 -1.38 -15.59
N PRO A 617 20.10 -2.03 -16.43
CA PRO A 617 21.49 -1.61 -16.64
C PRO A 617 21.65 -0.19 -17.18
N GLU A 618 20.72 0.29 -18.02
CA GLU A 618 20.75 1.65 -18.59
C GLU A 618 20.61 2.74 -17.50
N ASN A 619 19.93 2.41 -16.41
CA ASN A 619 19.64 3.32 -15.30
C ASN A 619 20.76 3.35 -14.24
N LYS A 620 21.84 2.57 -14.41
CA LYS A 620 22.92 2.47 -13.42
C LYS A 620 23.63 3.79 -13.14
N SER A 621 23.87 4.59 -14.19
CA SER A 621 24.55 5.89 -14.03
C SER A 621 23.66 6.87 -13.25
N PHE A 622 22.37 6.92 -13.59
CA PHE A 622 21.36 7.69 -12.88
C PHE A 622 21.28 7.30 -11.40
N MET A 623 21.19 6.01 -11.08
CA MET A 623 21.12 5.54 -9.69
C MET A 623 22.36 5.89 -8.88
N THR A 624 23.53 5.91 -9.52
CA THR A 624 24.79 6.35 -8.88
C THR A 624 24.74 7.83 -8.53
N ASP A 625 24.30 8.66 -9.47
CA ASP A 625 24.17 10.11 -9.27
C ASP A 625 23.07 10.44 -8.25
N LEU A 626 21.90 9.78 -8.30
CA LEU A 626 20.79 9.93 -7.35
C LEU A 626 21.25 9.62 -5.92
N THR A 627 21.89 8.47 -5.72
CA THR A 627 22.38 8.05 -4.40
C THR A 627 23.47 9.00 -3.89
N THR A 628 24.27 9.56 -4.77
CA THR A 628 25.31 10.53 -4.41
C THR A 628 24.67 11.86 -3.97
N TRP A 629 23.73 12.38 -4.75
CA TRP A 629 22.99 13.59 -4.41
C TRP A 629 22.18 13.44 -3.12
N SER A 630 21.52 12.30 -2.91
CA SER A 630 20.76 11.98 -1.70
C SER A 630 21.60 12.04 -0.41
N LYS A 631 22.91 11.77 -0.53
CA LYS A 631 23.87 11.90 0.59
C LYS A 631 24.39 13.31 0.79
N GLN A 632 24.37 14.16 -0.24
CA GLN A 632 25.05 15.46 -0.25
C GLN A 632 24.11 16.65 -0.13
N ALA A 633 22.93 16.59 -0.75
CA ALA A 633 21.96 17.67 -0.74
C ALA A 633 21.00 17.53 0.45
N PRO A 634 20.67 18.62 1.16
CA PRO A 634 19.67 18.58 2.23
C PRO A 634 18.26 18.38 1.68
N HIS A 635 18.00 18.85 0.46
CA HIS A 635 16.71 18.76 -0.21
C HIS A 635 16.88 18.35 -1.68
N LEU A 636 16.26 17.23 -2.04
CA LEU A 636 16.10 16.82 -3.43
C LEU A 636 14.68 17.06 -3.90
N TYR A 637 14.53 17.52 -5.13
CA TYR A 637 13.27 17.55 -5.85
C TYR A 637 13.46 16.77 -7.15
N ILE A 638 12.59 15.83 -7.48
CA ILE A 638 12.73 15.03 -8.69
C ILE A 638 11.92 15.62 -9.83
N TRP A 639 12.53 15.68 -11.00
CA TRP A 639 11.86 15.87 -12.28
C TRP A 639 11.96 14.54 -13.05
N ASP A 640 10.90 13.73 -12.92
CA ASP A 640 10.74 12.47 -13.64
C ASP A 640 9.92 12.67 -14.92
N TYR A 641 9.97 11.70 -15.83
CA TYR A 641 9.34 11.79 -17.14
C TYR A 641 8.47 10.55 -17.42
N VAL A 642 7.20 10.80 -17.73
CA VAL A 642 6.20 9.76 -18.03
C VAL A 642 5.57 9.96 -19.40
N VAL A 643 6.33 10.54 -20.34
CA VAL A 643 5.86 10.97 -21.66
C VAL A 643 6.87 10.66 -22.77
N ASN A 644 6.35 10.50 -23.98
CA ASN A 644 7.11 10.54 -25.22
C ASN A 644 6.95 11.90 -25.90
N PHE A 645 7.97 12.77 -25.82
CA PHE A 645 7.90 14.13 -26.38
C PHE A 645 7.74 14.17 -27.91
N SER A 646 8.23 13.12 -28.59
CA SER A 646 8.14 13.02 -30.05
C SER A 646 6.74 12.62 -30.51
N HIS A 647 5.97 11.92 -29.66
CA HIS A 647 4.65 11.41 -29.98
C HIS A 647 3.74 11.28 -28.74
N TYR A 648 3.10 12.38 -28.32
CA TYR A 648 2.20 12.39 -27.16
C TYR A 648 1.07 11.35 -27.23
N LEU A 649 0.49 11.12 -28.41
CA LEU A 649 -0.60 10.16 -28.57
C LEU A 649 -0.15 8.70 -28.61
N MET A 650 1.11 8.42 -28.94
CA MET A 650 1.52 7.04 -29.24
C MET A 650 1.49 6.16 -27.99
N PRO A 651 1.14 4.86 -28.09
CA PRO A 651 1.20 3.95 -26.94
C PRO A 651 2.59 3.97 -26.27
N TYR A 652 2.63 4.17 -24.96
CA TYR A 652 3.88 4.34 -24.20
C TYR A 652 3.89 3.46 -22.94
N PRO A 653 4.22 2.16 -23.04
CA PRO A 653 3.93 1.18 -21.99
C PRO A 653 4.86 1.26 -20.76
N ASN A 654 4.70 2.30 -19.93
CA ASN A 654 5.52 2.57 -18.75
C ASN A 654 4.77 2.45 -17.41
N PHE A 655 3.55 1.90 -17.38
CA PHE A 655 2.78 1.81 -16.12
C PHE A 655 3.48 0.96 -15.06
N ALA A 656 4.19 -0.09 -15.48
CA ALA A 656 4.83 -1.04 -14.58
C ALA A 656 5.92 -0.42 -13.70
N VAL A 657 6.54 0.69 -14.15
CA VAL A 657 7.66 1.31 -13.43
C VAL A 657 7.24 2.45 -12.49
N LEU A 658 6.05 3.04 -12.69
CA LEU A 658 5.62 4.23 -11.95
C LEU A 658 5.77 4.05 -10.42
N GLN A 659 5.26 2.93 -9.88
CA GLN A 659 5.31 2.69 -8.44
C GLN A 659 6.75 2.51 -7.93
N SER A 660 7.56 1.71 -8.62
CA SER A 660 8.90 1.41 -8.13
C SER A 660 9.86 2.59 -8.28
N ASN A 661 9.65 3.43 -9.30
CA ASN A 661 10.34 4.70 -9.49
C ASN A 661 10.00 5.69 -8.37
N ILE A 662 8.71 5.93 -8.09
CA ILE A 662 8.28 6.83 -7.00
C ILE A 662 8.79 6.34 -5.63
N ARG A 663 8.76 5.02 -5.37
CA ARG A 663 9.36 4.43 -4.16
C ARG A 663 10.86 4.71 -4.08
N THR A 664 11.58 4.56 -5.19
CA THR A 664 13.02 4.84 -5.27
C THR A 664 13.33 6.30 -4.94
N PHE A 665 12.50 7.24 -5.40
CA PHE A 665 12.65 8.66 -5.08
C PHE A 665 12.37 8.98 -3.61
N ARG A 666 11.31 8.38 -3.03
CA ARG A 666 11.01 8.49 -1.60
C ARG A 666 12.16 7.97 -0.73
N GLU A 667 12.69 6.79 -1.05
CA GLU A 667 13.84 6.20 -0.34
C GLU A 667 15.10 7.07 -0.42
N ASN A 668 15.24 7.87 -1.48
CA ASN A 668 16.32 8.83 -1.67
C ASN A 668 16.00 10.23 -1.16
N LYS A 669 15.04 10.35 -0.22
CA LYS A 669 14.72 11.58 0.53
C LYS A 669 14.29 12.76 -0.35
N SER A 670 13.63 12.48 -1.47
CA SER A 670 13.01 13.55 -2.25
C SER A 670 11.91 14.24 -1.45
N ILE A 671 11.94 15.57 -1.40
CA ILE A 671 10.87 16.39 -0.82
C ILE A 671 9.75 16.64 -1.83
N GLY A 672 9.99 16.43 -3.13
CA GLY A 672 9.01 16.69 -4.17
C GLY A 672 9.25 15.86 -5.42
N ILE A 673 8.18 15.42 -6.08
CA ILE A 673 8.27 14.69 -7.33
C ILE A 673 7.35 15.40 -8.33
N MET A 674 7.92 15.69 -9.49
CA MET A 674 7.18 16.12 -10.66
C MET A 674 7.27 15.04 -11.74
N GLU A 675 6.12 14.52 -12.14
CA GLU A 675 5.98 13.58 -13.24
C GLU A 675 5.66 14.35 -14.52
N GLN A 676 6.69 14.73 -15.29
CA GLN A 676 6.53 15.45 -16.55
C GLN A 676 5.77 14.60 -17.55
N ALA A 677 4.66 15.15 -18.06
CA ALA A 677 3.77 14.43 -18.95
C ALA A 677 3.32 15.26 -20.17
N ALA A 678 2.34 14.74 -20.93
CA ALA A 678 1.70 15.46 -22.03
C ALA A 678 0.73 16.54 -21.48
N TYR A 679 1.30 17.68 -21.07
CA TYR A 679 0.56 18.74 -20.36
C TYR A 679 -0.20 19.70 -21.28
N GLN A 680 0.18 19.80 -22.55
CA GLN A 680 -0.34 20.86 -23.46
C GLN A 680 -1.67 20.48 -24.13
N SER A 681 -2.02 19.20 -24.18
CA SER A 681 -3.22 18.70 -24.85
C SER A 681 -3.70 17.41 -24.23
N ARG A 682 -4.99 17.12 -24.40
CA ARG A 682 -5.57 15.78 -24.20
C ARG A 682 -5.11 14.81 -25.30
N GLY A 683 -5.45 13.53 -25.13
CA GLY A 683 -5.34 12.51 -26.19
C GLY A 683 -4.22 11.51 -25.99
N GLY A 684 -3.27 11.80 -25.11
CA GLY A 684 -2.19 10.87 -24.79
C GLY A 684 -2.74 9.49 -24.42
N GLU A 685 -2.05 8.43 -24.83
CA GLU A 685 -2.46 7.07 -24.49
C GLU A 685 -2.68 6.98 -22.98
N PHE A 686 -3.86 6.53 -22.55
CA PHE A 686 -4.27 6.46 -21.14
C PHE A 686 -3.84 7.65 -20.25
N ALA A 687 -3.83 8.88 -20.79
CA ALA A 687 -3.42 10.07 -20.04
C ALA A 687 -4.28 10.27 -18.79
N GLU A 688 -5.59 10.10 -18.90
CA GLU A 688 -6.53 10.18 -17.77
C GLU A 688 -6.23 9.15 -16.68
N LEU A 689 -5.92 7.91 -17.07
CA LEU A 689 -5.58 6.84 -16.13
C LEU A 689 -4.21 7.06 -15.48
N ARG A 690 -3.20 7.53 -16.24
CA ARG A 690 -1.89 7.86 -15.68
C ARG A 690 -1.99 8.98 -14.67
N ALA A 691 -2.70 10.07 -15.00
CA ALA A 691 -2.91 11.17 -14.06
C ALA A 691 -3.56 10.68 -12.76
N TYR A 692 -4.63 9.89 -12.89
CA TYR A 692 -5.30 9.32 -11.73
C TYR A 692 -4.35 8.43 -10.92
N LEU A 693 -3.66 7.46 -11.54
CA LEU A 693 -2.76 6.54 -10.85
C LEU A 693 -1.57 7.26 -10.19
N ILE A 694 -0.95 8.22 -10.88
CA ILE A 694 0.16 9.03 -10.36
C ILE A 694 -0.29 9.78 -9.11
N SER A 695 -1.49 10.40 -9.11
CA SER A 695 -2.01 11.08 -7.93
C SER A 695 -2.08 10.15 -6.70
N ARG A 696 -2.48 8.87 -6.92
CA ARG A 696 -2.56 7.86 -5.86
C ARG A 696 -1.19 7.40 -5.40
N LEU A 697 -0.25 7.22 -6.31
CA LEU A 697 1.10 6.78 -6.00
C LEU A 697 1.91 7.86 -5.28
N LEU A 698 1.77 9.12 -5.67
CA LEU A 698 2.42 10.24 -5.00
C LEU A 698 1.87 10.44 -3.57
N TRP A 699 0.58 10.15 -3.36
CA TRP A 699 0.00 10.13 -2.02
C TRP A 699 0.40 8.88 -1.22
N ASN A 700 0.32 7.70 -1.81
CA ASN A 700 0.65 6.41 -1.19
C ASN A 700 1.46 5.53 -2.17
N PRO A 701 2.80 5.58 -2.10
CA PRO A 701 3.66 4.78 -2.98
C PRO A 701 3.52 3.27 -2.78
N ASP A 702 2.82 2.83 -1.74
CA ASP A 702 2.64 1.42 -1.40
C ASP A 702 1.26 0.86 -1.75
N ILE A 703 0.40 1.66 -2.40
CA ILE A 703 -0.93 1.25 -2.86
C ILE A 703 -0.88 0.06 -3.84
N ASP A 704 -1.92 -0.78 -3.83
CA ASP A 704 -2.08 -1.83 -4.85
C ASP A 704 -2.50 -1.21 -6.18
N THR A 705 -1.53 -1.02 -7.08
CA THR A 705 -1.76 -0.39 -8.39
C THR A 705 -2.76 -1.13 -9.25
N ARG A 706 -2.86 -2.47 -9.11
CA ARG A 706 -3.83 -3.26 -9.88
C ARG A 706 -5.25 -2.92 -9.46
N GLN A 707 -5.50 -2.74 -8.17
CA GLN A 707 -6.82 -2.33 -7.67
C GLN A 707 -7.19 -0.93 -8.17
N VAL A 708 -6.25 0.02 -8.17
CA VAL A 708 -6.49 1.38 -8.68
C VAL A 708 -6.79 1.36 -10.18
N ILE A 709 -6.02 0.59 -10.96
CA ILE A 709 -6.24 0.44 -12.40
C ILE A 709 -7.59 -0.22 -12.66
N ASP A 710 -7.91 -1.32 -11.98
CA ASP A 710 -9.19 -2.02 -12.16
C ASP A 710 -10.37 -1.12 -11.78
N ASP A 711 -10.30 -0.40 -10.65
CA ASP A 711 -11.30 0.59 -10.23
C ASP A 711 -11.52 1.64 -11.33
N PHE A 712 -10.46 2.22 -11.88
CA PHE A 712 -10.57 3.15 -13.01
C PHE A 712 -11.17 2.50 -14.26
N MET A 713 -10.72 1.30 -14.65
CA MET A 713 -11.19 0.65 -15.86
C MET A 713 -12.71 0.45 -15.82
N TYR A 714 -13.25 -0.07 -14.72
CA TYR A 714 -14.68 -0.34 -14.61
C TYR A 714 -15.51 0.89 -14.24
N GLY A 715 -14.96 1.82 -13.44
CA GLY A 715 -15.65 3.05 -13.07
C GLY A 715 -15.70 4.08 -14.20
N TYR A 716 -14.61 4.24 -14.95
CA TYR A 716 -14.51 5.24 -16.03
C TYR A 716 -15.12 4.74 -17.36
N TYR A 717 -14.96 3.45 -17.69
CA TYR A 717 -15.46 2.87 -18.95
C TYR A 717 -16.69 1.96 -18.79
N GLY A 718 -17.24 1.80 -17.57
CA GLY A 718 -18.40 0.92 -17.35
C GLY A 718 -18.11 -0.51 -17.79
N ARG A 719 -19.08 -1.16 -18.47
CA ARG A 719 -18.90 -2.53 -18.97
C ARG A 719 -17.81 -2.66 -20.04
N ALA A 720 -17.54 -1.60 -20.80
CA ALA A 720 -16.45 -1.57 -21.77
C ALA A 720 -15.07 -1.68 -21.10
N GLY A 721 -14.97 -1.36 -19.79
CA GLY A 721 -13.76 -1.48 -18.99
C GLY A 721 -13.05 -2.82 -19.09
N LYS A 722 -13.80 -3.93 -19.23
CA LYS A 722 -13.22 -5.27 -19.45
C LYS A 722 -12.34 -5.32 -20.71
N PHE A 723 -12.80 -4.75 -21.81
CA PHE A 723 -12.08 -4.75 -23.08
C PHE A 723 -10.98 -3.70 -23.09
N ILE A 724 -11.21 -2.53 -22.49
CA ILE A 724 -10.16 -1.53 -22.33
C ILE A 724 -9.01 -2.06 -21.48
N LYS A 725 -9.30 -2.85 -20.44
CA LYS A 725 -8.28 -3.56 -19.66
C LYS A 725 -7.52 -4.59 -20.52
N GLN A 726 -8.19 -5.32 -21.42
CA GLN A 726 -7.49 -6.22 -22.36
C GLN A 726 -6.51 -5.46 -23.27
N TYR A 727 -6.90 -4.29 -23.77
CA TYR A 727 -5.99 -3.43 -24.54
C TYR A 727 -4.83 -2.89 -23.69
N PHE A 728 -5.11 -2.51 -22.43
CA PHE A 728 -4.07 -2.13 -21.47
C PHE A 728 -3.07 -3.27 -21.27
N ASP A 729 -3.54 -4.48 -20.96
CA ASP A 729 -2.69 -5.65 -20.74
C ASP A 729 -1.88 -6.00 -22.02
N LEU A 730 -2.50 -5.89 -23.21
CA LEU A 730 -1.83 -6.08 -24.50
C LEU A 730 -0.70 -5.06 -24.71
N THR A 731 -0.95 -3.79 -24.39
CA THR A 731 0.02 -2.69 -24.55
C THR A 731 1.16 -2.80 -23.55
N GLN A 732 0.87 -3.06 -22.27
CA GLN A 732 1.92 -3.26 -21.25
C GLN A 732 2.73 -4.54 -21.53
N GLY A 733 2.11 -5.58 -22.12
CA GLY A 733 2.79 -6.81 -22.53
C GLY A 733 3.79 -6.65 -23.69
N LEU A 734 3.88 -5.46 -24.30
CA LEU A 734 4.91 -5.15 -25.29
C LEU A 734 6.31 -5.02 -24.66
N VAL A 735 6.40 -4.68 -23.37
CA VAL A 735 7.67 -4.53 -22.67
C VAL A 735 8.23 -5.91 -22.29
N ARG A 736 9.41 -6.22 -22.84
CA ARG A 736 10.21 -7.41 -22.52
C ARG A 736 11.53 -6.99 -21.84
N PRO A 737 12.30 -7.93 -21.27
CA PRO A 737 13.59 -7.60 -20.64
C PRO A 737 14.60 -6.87 -21.56
N ASP A 738 14.49 -7.05 -22.87
CA ASP A 738 15.34 -6.41 -23.90
C ASP A 738 14.68 -5.18 -24.56
N THR A 739 13.50 -4.77 -24.10
CA THR A 739 12.76 -3.63 -24.66
C THR A 739 12.97 -2.38 -23.81
N HIS A 740 13.79 -1.45 -24.30
CA HIS A 740 14.06 -0.17 -23.64
C HIS A 740 13.28 0.95 -24.34
N ILE A 741 12.66 1.84 -23.55
CA ILE A 741 11.94 3.01 -24.06
C ILE A 741 12.49 4.27 -23.38
N GLY A 742 12.84 5.26 -24.19
CA GLY A 742 13.21 6.61 -23.76
C GLY A 742 12.10 7.61 -24.06
N LEU A 743 12.47 8.88 -24.18
CA LEU A 743 11.52 10.00 -24.43
C LEU A 743 11.23 10.28 -25.91
N GLY A 744 11.90 9.55 -26.82
CA GLY A 744 11.74 9.65 -28.27
C GLY A 744 11.47 8.29 -28.90
N LEU A 745 10.52 7.55 -28.33
CA LEU A 745 10.07 6.28 -28.93
C LEU A 745 9.40 6.60 -30.28
N GLU A 746 9.74 5.87 -31.33
CA GLU A 746 9.29 6.13 -32.69
C GLU A 746 8.26 5.10 -33.18
N PRO A 747 7.34 5.47 -34.10
CA PRO A 747 6.33 4.55 -34.63
C PRO A 747 6.92 3.33 -35.32
N VAL A 748 8.15 3.42 -35.85
CA VAL A 748 8.84 2.33 -36.58
C VAL A 748 9.61 1.38 -35.66
N ASP A 749 9.67 1.66 -34.36
CA ASP A 749 10.39 0.83 -33.42
C ASP A 749 9.80 -0.58 -33.32
N LYS A 750 10.68 -1.55 -33.04
CA LYS A 750 10.36 -3.00 -33.05
C LYS A 750 9.30 -3.40 -32.04
N ILE A 751 9.05 -2.56 -31.03
CA ILE A 751 8.01 -2.78 -30.03
C ILE A 751 6.61 -2.79 -30.66
N PHE A 752 6.41 -2.09 -31.78
CA PHE A 752 5.13 -2.03 -32.49
C PHE A 752 5.11 -2.92 -33.73
N SER A 753 3.98 -3.60 -33.95
CA SER A 753 3.75 -4.46 -35.12
C SER A 753 2.35 -4.25 -35.70
N GLU A 754 2.14 -4.61 -36.97
CA GLU A 754 0.80 -4.59 -37.58
C GLU A 754 -0.17 -5.49 -36.80
N LYS A 755 0.30 -6.63 -36.31
CA LYS A 755 -0.48 -7.55 -35.46
C LYS A 755 -1.00 -6.87 -34.19
N PHE A 756 -0.14 -6.13 -33.48
CA PHE A 756 -0.53 -5.38 -32.28
C PHE A 756 -1.65 -4.36 -32.59
N ILE A 757 -1.54 -3.65 -33.72
CA ILE A 757 -2.54 -2.65 -34.12
C ILE A 757 -3.86 -3.35 -34.48
N ASP A 758 -3.82 -4.43 -35.27
CA ASP A 758 -5.00 -5.19 -35.68
C ASP A 758 -5.73 -5.79 -34.46
N GLU A 759 -5.00 -6.40 -33.51
CA GLU A 759 -5.56 -6.93 -32.26
C GLU A 759 -6.17 -5.83 -31.40
N SER A 760 -5.49 -4.68 -31.28
CA SER A 760 -6.00 -3.53 -30.52
C SER A 760 -7.31 -3.00 -31.10
N LEU A 761 -7.38 -2.81 -32.42
CA LEU A 761 -8.61 -2.34 -33.08
C LEU A 761 -9.77 -3.35 -32.93
N ALA A 762 -9.48 -4.66 -32.94
CA ALA A 762 -10.49 -5.68 -32.67
C ALA A 762 -11.03 -5.59 -31.23
N ILE A 763 -10.16 -5.36 -30.24
CA ILE A 763 -10.57 -5.13 -28.84
C ILE A 763 -11.48 -3.90 -28.73
N PHE A 764 -11.10 -2.77 -29.34
CA PHE A 764 -11.92 -1.56 -29.31
C PHE A 764 -13.28 -1.74 -30.00
N LYS A 765 -13.35 -2.56 -31.05
CA LYS A 765 -14.63 -2.91 -31.68
C LYS A 765 -15.56 -3.66 -30.72
N GLU A 766 -15.03 -4.57 -29.90
CA GLU A 766 -15.84 -5.24 -28.88
C GLU A 766 -16.20 -4.29 -27.72
N ALA A 767 -15.28 -3.41 -27.31
CA ALA A 767 -15.53 -2.39 -26.29
C ALA A 767 -16.69 -1.47 -26.68
N ALA A 768 -16.74 -1.01 -27.93
CA ALA A 768 -17.79 -0.12 -28.42
C ALA A 768 -19.18 -0.78 -28.41
N LYS A 769 -19.28 -2.10 -28.65
CA LYS A 769 -20.56 -2.82 -28.62
C LYS A 769 -21.20 -2.89 -27.23
N VAL A 770 -20.38 -2.81 -26.18
CA VAL A 770 -20.83 -2.93 -24.79
C VAL A 770 -20.79 -1.60 -24.04
N ALA A 771 -20.56 -0.48 -24.73
CA ALA A 771 -20.63 0.85 -24.16
C ALA A 771 -22.09 1.16 -23.76
N ASP A 772 -22.33 1.39 -22.47
CA ASP A 772 -23.69 1.54 -21.93
C ASP A 772 -24.32 2.93 -22.18
N SER A 773 -23.53 3.90 -22.67
CA SER A 773 -23.99 5.24 -23.01
C SER A 773 -23.10 5.89 -24.07
N GLU A 774 -23.56 6.99 -24.66
CA GLU A 774 -22.77 7.79 -25.60
C GLU A 774 -21.48 8.33 -24.95
N ASP A 775 -21.54 8.73 -23.67
CA ASP A 775 -20.35 9.19 -22.94
C ASP A 775 -19.32 8.08 -22.78
N ILE A 776 -19.75 6.85 -22.47
CA ILE A 776 -18.84 5.70 -22.38
C ILE A 776 -18.26 5.38 -23.76
N LEU A 777 -19.07 5.43 -24.82
CA LEU A 777 -18.59 5.22 -26.18
C LEU A 777 -17.53 6.25 -26.57
N ARG A 778 -17.74 7.54 -26.27
CA ARG A 778 -16.76 8.61 -26.53
C ARG A 778 -15.45 8.38 -25.78
N ARG A 779 -15.49 7.88 -24.53
CA ARG A 779 -14.29 7.49 -23.78
C ARG A 779 -13.55 6.33 -24.42
N VAL A 780 -14.28 5.30 -24.89
CA VAL A 780 -13.71 4.17 -25.64
C VAL A 780 -13.03 4.65 -26.92
N GLU A 781 -13.64 5.57 -27.67
CA GLU A 781 -13.06 6.16 -28.87
C GLU A 781 -11.82 7.01 -28.57
N MET A 782 -11.83 7.79 -27.49
CA MET A 782 -10.67 8.54 -27.04
C MET A 782 -9.49 7.61 -26.71
N ALA A 783 -9.75 6.50 -25.99
CA ALA A 783 -8.74 5.49 -25.69
C ALA A 783 -8.23 4.75 -26.95
N LYS A 784 -9.01 4.70 -28.03
CA LYS A 784 -8.62 4.12 -29.33
C LYS A 784 -7.68 5.05 -30.13
N LEU A 785 -7.74 6.35 -29.90
CA LEU A 785 -7.00 7.36 -30.67
C LEU A 785 -5.49 7.06 -30.82
N PRO A 786 -4.75 6.63 -29.77
CA PRO A 786 -3.35 6.18 -29.87
C PRO A 786 -3.08 5.14 -30.96
N VAL A 787 -3.99 4.17 -31.11
CA VAL A 787 -3.85 3.06 -32.07
C VAL A 787 -4.12 3.53 -33.49
N LEU A 788 -5.11 4.42 -33.68
CA LEU A 788 -5.37 5.06 -34.98
C LEU A 788 -4.18 5.91 -35.41
N TYR A 789 -3.61 6.69 -34.49
CA TYR A 789 -2.40 7.48 -34.72
C TYR A 789 -1.24 6.58 -35.14
N LEU A 790 -0.99 5.49 -34.41
CA LEU A 790 0.09 4.54 -34.71
C LEU A 790 -0.07 3.92 -36.10
N ARG A 791 -1.28 3.53 -36.52
CA ARG A 791 -1.54 3.06 -37.89
C ARG A 791 -1.21 4.15 -38.91
N CYS A 792 -1.69 5.37 -38.69
CA CYS A 792 -1.43 6.50 -39.60
C CYS A 792 0.08 6.76 -39.76
N ARG A 793 0.89 6.60 -38.72
CA ARG A 793 2.34 6.78 -38.80
C ARG A 793 3.07 5.60 -39.44
N ARG A 794 2.62 4.36 -39.21
CA ARG A 794 3.32 3.16 -39.69
C ARG A 794 2.93 2.76 -41.10
N THR A 795 1.65 2.83 -41.43
CA THR A 795 1.09 2.41 -42.72
C THR A 795 0.12 3.48 -43.24
N PRO A 796 0.60 4.70 -43.53
CA PRO A 796 -0.24 5.85 -43.86
C PRO A 796 -1.14 5.64 -45.09
N PHE A 797 -0.63 4.96 -46.14
CA PHE A 797 -1.43 4.62 -47.32
C PHE A 797 -2.62 3.72 -46.95
N LYS A 798 -2.39 2.68 -46.15
CA LYS A 798 -3.44 1.79 -45.65
C LYS A 798 -4.45 2.56 -44.81
N ALA A 799 -3.97 3.39 -43.88
CA ALA A 799 -4.81 4.20 -42.99
C ALA A 799 -5.72 5.19 -43.73
N LEU A 800 -5.27 5.73 -44.86
CA LEU A 800 -6.03 6.64 -45.70
C LEU A 800 -7.20 5.91 -46.40
N HIS A 801 -7.03 4.63 -46.74
CA HIS A 801 -7.99 3.86 -47.52
C HIS A 801 -8.91 2.95 -46.68
N ASP A 802 -8.50 2.54 -45.48
CA ASP A 802 -9.29 1.66 -44.61
C ASP A 802 -10.21 2.40 -43.62
N GLY A 803 -10.20 3.74 -43.66
CA GLY A 803 -11.01 4.60 -42.80
C GLY A 803 -10.36 5.01 -41.48
N THR A 804 -9.20 4.43 -41.12
CA THR A 804 -8.48 4.74 -39.87
C THR A 804 -8.16 6.23 -39.75
N TYR A 805 -7.68 6.86 -40.82
CA TYR A 805 -7.35 8.28 -40.81
C TYR A 805 -8.58 9.18 -40.66
N ALA A 806 -9.68 8.84 -41.33
CA ALA A 806 -10.92 9.61 -41.23
C ALA A 806 -11.50 9.55 -39.80
N GLU A 807 -11.43 8.39 -39.17
CA GLU A 807 -11.82 8.21 -37.78
C GLU A 807 -10.91 8.98 -36.81
N PHE A 808 -9.59 8.93 -37.02
CA PHE A 808 -8.64 9.73 -36.24
C PHE A 808 -8.99 11.22 -36.28
N VAL A 809 -9.18 11.78 -37.47
CA VAL A 809 -9.53 13.20 -37.66
C VAL A 809 -10.82 13.54 -36.91
N THR A 810 -11.85 12.71 -37.06
CA THR A 810 -13.15 12.92 -36.42
C THR A 810 -13.04 12.99 -34.89
N ILE A 811 -12.30 12.05 -34.29
CA ILE A 811 -12.12 12.01 -32.83
C ILE A 811 -11.23 13.18 -32.38
N SER A 812 -10.12 13.46 -33.09
CA SER A 812 -9.21 14.54 -32.73
C SER A 812 -9.87 15.92 -32.76
N GLU A 813 -10.69 16.20 -33.78
CA GLU A 813 -11.43 17.46 -33.88
C GLU A 813 -12.50 17.57 -32.79
N ARG A 814 -13.25 16.48 -32.53
CA ARG A 814 -14.28 16.45 -31.48
C ARG A 814 -13.71 16.69 -30.08
N GLU A 815 -12.58 16.06 -29.76
CA GLU A 815 -11.96 16.13 -28.43
C GLU A 815 -11.01 17.33 -28.27
N GLY A 816 -10.81 18.13 -29.34
CA GLY A 816 -9.98 19.33 -29.30
C GLY A 816 -8.49 19.04 -29.13
N ILE A 817 -7.99 18.00 -29.79
CA ILE A 817 -6.58 17.61 -29.72
C ILE A 817 -5.74 18.62 -30.49
N THR A 818 -4.78 19.26 -29.82
CA THR A 818 -3.96 20.34 -30.41
C THR A 818 -2.49 19.99 -30.52
N HIS A 819 -2.02 18.99 -29.77
CA HIS A 819 -0.62 18.58 -29.74
C HIS A 819 -0.50 17.07 -29.99
N LEU A 820 0.22 16.70 -31.05
CA LEU A 820 0.65 15.31 -31.29
C LEU A 820 2.06 15.06 -30.74
N ALA A 821 2.80 16.14 -30.46
CA ALA A 821 4.15 16.22 -29.97
C ALA A 821 4.37 17.64 -29.39
N GLU A 822 5.52 17.87 -28.75
CA GLU A 822 5.80 19.09 -27.98
C GLU A 822 5.73 20.40 -28.78
N ALA A 823 6.12 20.40 -30.07
CA ALA A 823 6.11 21.62 -30.89
C ALA A 823 4.69 22.07 -31.30
N GLY A 824 3.68 21.21 -31.10
CA GLY A 824 2.28 21.54 -31.35
C GLY A 824 1.92 21.62 -32.84
N LYS A 825 1.48 22.80 -33.29
CA LYS A 825 0.90 22.99 -34.63
C LYS A 825 1.79 22.52 -35.80
N PRO A 826 3.12 22.81 -35.83
CA PRO A 826 3.99 22.33 -36.91
C PRO A 826 3.97 20.80 -37.06
N ASP A 827 4.04 20.07 -35.95
CA ASP A 827 3.99 18.59 -35.97
C ASP A 827 2.62 18.07 -36.37
N PHE A 828 1.57 18.75 -35.92
CA PHE A 828 0.19 18.45 -36.30
C PHE A 828 -0.02 18.59 -37.83
N ASP A 829 0.39 19.72 -38.41
CA ASP A 829 0.29 19.98 -39.85
C ASP A 829 1.17 18.99 -40.66
N ALA A 830 2.40 18.72 -40.19
CA ALA A 830 3.29 17.76 -40.81
C ALA A 830 2.70 16.33 -40.83
N PHE A 831 2.06 15.91 -39.73
CA PHE A 831 1.38 14.63 -39.65
C PHE A 831 0.27 14.50 -40.70
N HIS A 832 -0.66 15.45 -40.77
CA HIS A 832 -1.75 15.37 -41.76
C HIS A 832 -1.23 15.38 -43.19
N ASN A 833 -0.20 16.18 -43.47
CA ASN A 833 0.45 16.19 -44.77
C ASN A 833 1.09 14.83 -45.10
N SER A 834 1.77 14.18 -44.15
CA SER A 834 2.39 12.88 -44.38
C SER A 834 1.38 11.78 -44.73
N VAL A 835 0.19 11.79 -44.12
CA VAL A 835 -0.83 10.77 -44.38
C VAL A 835 -1.55 11.03 -45.70
N LYS A 836 -1.96 12.27 -45.96
CA LYS A 836 -2.69 12.64 -47.19
C LYS A 836 -1.91 12.42 -48.49
N HIS A 837 -0.57 12.44 -48.42
CA HIS A 837 0.30 12.30 -49.58
C HIS A 837 1.05 10.95 -49.63
N ALA A 838 0.67 10.00 -48.77
CA ALA A 838 1.24 8.65 -48.80
C ALA A 838 0.86 7.93 -50.10
N LYS A 839 1.80 7.16 -50.65
CA LYS A 839 1.66 6.43 -51.91
C LYS A 839 1.82 4.93 -51.72
#